data_AF-A0A2E6WEU6-F1
#
_entry.id   AF-A0A2E6WEU6-F1
#
_cell.length_a   1.000
_cell.length_b   1.000
_cell.length_c   1.000
_cell.angle_alpha   90.00
_cell.angle_beta   90.00
_cell.angle_gamma   90.00
#
_symmetry.space_group_name_H-M   'P 1'
#
loop_
_entity.id
_entity.type
_entity.pdbx_description
1 polymer ?
#
loop_
_entity_poly.entity_id
_entity_poly.type
_entity_poly.pdbx_seq_one_letter_code
_entity_poly.pdbx_strand_id
1 'polypeptide(L)'
;MKRPANLKSALFWMLLLTFGLWTLTSPAQNNSALPPNETPASENSDNKAGSPGPASEKSPPALVPVVIEFEQDEEDDSEVSFDERINQWAAKAVEHLANVLFKKVGASERKQIIYRNAELFYRQSEGLTSDFQILGGDDQSLTEQDIEAGLKAGRFNETKIASGTLSIGGAEAMKIEYVTRLVKKETYIQDEAGVFRAKLPMLEQLSETDTLSGSEIDAALHAGLLTLDDDGNHIQVIEEGGMPFVVVWLACGAVFFTIFMKGVNFWGVRHAIEVVRGKFDNPDEEGEVTHMQALASALSATVGLGNIAGVTIAMTMGGPGAFFWMMMCGLFGMTSKFVECTLGQKYRRIKEDGSVLGGPMAYLPQGLQELGVGPLGVILGFLFTCMCIMGSFGGGNMFQSNQAGQQMLTMFQAEDRAEMANLNAQIKQAGADNNTEQILELDSQREALKAEMDDFGDTFKMGFGLIMATLVAIVIIGGIKSIGKVAERIVPAMCLIYIIACLWVILMNLTEIPSLISMIFTEAFNPEAFGGGLVGVLVIGVQRAAFSNEAGVGSAAIVHSAAKTDEPIREGFVALLEPFIDTIVVCSMTALVILITGAWNNTDWIVEQGLAGTSLTSEAFESVLPWFPYILTLAVVLFAFSTMISWSYYGERCWENLFGGSKFSVYTYKAIFIVAVFMGANISLGAVLDFSDMMILCMAFPNVLGLVLLSPKVRRDLADYWRRYKAGEFKTYK
;
A
#
# COMPACT_ATOMS: atom_id res chain seq x y z
N MET A 1 11.26 37.67 8.56
CA MET A 1 12.58 37.65 7.87
C MET A 1 12.40 36.88 6.56
N LYS A 2 12.60 37.51 5.39
CA LYS A 2 12.49 36.80 4.10
C LYS A 2 13.61 35.75 3.99
N ARG A 3 13.25 34.46 4.02
CA ARG A 3 14.17 33.33 3.81
C ARG A 3 14.61 33.33 2.33
N PRO A 4 15.91 33.12 2.01
CA PRO A 4 16.35 33.06 0.62
C PRO A 4 15.93 31.74 -0.03
N ALA A 5 15.02 31.80 -1.00
CA ALA A 5 14.51 30.67 -1.80
C ALA A 5 15.60 29.79 -2.47
N ASN A 6 16.83 30.29 -2.59
CA ASN A 6 17.94 29.63 -3.27
C ASN A 6 18.66 28.54 -2.45
N LEU A 7 18.37 28.38 -1.15
CA LEU A 7 19.06 27.38 -0.33
C LEU A 7 18.48 25.96 -0.54
N LYS A 8 17.14 25.85 -0.70
CA LYS A 8 16.46 24.57 -1.00
C LYS A 8 16.87 24.02 -2.38
N SER A 9 17.00 24.88 -3.40
CA SER A 9 17.43 24.47 -4.76
C SER A 9 18.90 24.05 -4.83
N ALA A 10 19.80 24.71 -4.09
CA ALA A 10 21.22 24.40 -4.10
C ALA A 10 21.52 23.08 -3.37
N LEU A 11 20.90 22.83 -2.21
CA LEU A 11 20.99 21.54 -1.51
C LEU A 11 20.38 20.39 -2.32
N PHE A 12 19.27 20.64 -3.03
CA PHE A 12 18.63 19.70 -3.96
C PHE A 12 19.59 19.25 -5.06
N TRP A 13 20.20 20.19 -5.81
CA TRP A 13 21.16 19.86 -6.86
C TRP A 13 22.45 19.25 -6.31
N MET A 14 22.89 19.67 -5.13
CA MET A 14 24.10 19.16 -4.49
C MET A 14 23.92 17.72 -4.00
N LEU A 15 22.80 17.37 -3.38
CA LEU A 15 22.49 15.99 -2.95
C LEU A 15 22.30 15.04 -4.16
N LEU A 16 21.64 15.52 -5.22
CA LEU A 16 21.46 14.79 -6.48
C LEU A 16 22.77 14.54 -7.24
N LEU A 17 23.62 15.57 -7.35
CA LEU A 17 24.94 15.43 -7.98
C LEU A 17 25.88 14.59 -7.12
N THR A 18 25.79 14.66 -5.80
CA THR A 18 26.54 13.75 -4.92
C THR A 18 26.09 12.30 -5.09
N PHE A 19 24.85 12.01 -5.46
CA PHE A 19 24.39 10.65 -5.76
C PHE A 19 24.96 10.10 -7.08
N GLY A 20 25.06 10.94 -8.11
CA GLY A 20 25.78 10.62 -9.35
C GLY A 20 27.28 10.41 -9.13
N LEU A 21 27.88 11.18 -8.22
CA LEU A 21 29.31 11.12 -7.87
C LEU A 21 29.65 10.06 -6.80
N TRP A 22 28.68 9.52 -6.05
CA TRP A 22 28.91 8.52 -5.01
C TRP A 22 29.36 7.16 -5.58
N THR A 23 29.28 6.97 -6.90
CA THR A 23 29.94 5.86 -7.61
C THR A 23 31.47 6.01 -7.70
N LEU A 24 32.05 7.12 -7.24
CA LEU A 24 33.46 7.45 -7.39
C LEU A 24 34.07 8.06 -6.10
N THR A 25 34.48 7.18 -5.18
CA THR A 25 35.66 7.29 -4.26
C THR A 25 35.79 8.45 -3.23
N SER A 26 36.04 8.08 -1.96
CA SER A 26 36.45 8.92 -0.80
C SER A 26 38.00 8.93 -0.60
N PRO A 27 38.62 9.54 0.46
CA PRO A 27 38.29 10.67 1.37
C PRO A 27 39.48 11.64 1.70
N ALA A 28 39.27 12.74 2.48
CA ALA A 28 40.03 13.11 3.71
C ALA A 28 39.74 14.53 4.34
N GLN A 29 39.37 14.55 5.64
CA GLN A 29 39.66 15.45 6.83
C GLN A 29 39.59 17.02 6.73
N ASN A 30 39.27 17.85 7.75
CA ASN A 30 39.36 17.79 9.24
C ASN A 30 38.63 18.99 9.96
N ASN A 31 38.15 18.77 11.22
CA ASN A 31 38.06 19.63 12.46
C ASN A 31 37.52 21.10 12.47
N SER A 32 36.90 21.69 13.52
CA SER A 32 36.94 21.61 15.02
C SER A 32 35.78 22.46 15.67
N ALA A 33 35.04 21.96 16.70
CA ALA A 33 35.09 22.25 18.17
C ALA A 33 34.63 23.66 18.70
N LEU A 34 33.48 23.79 19.42
CA LEU A 34 33.24 23.87 20.92
C LEU A 34 33.17 25.33 21.49
N PRO A 35 32.65 25.64 22.72
CA PRO A 35 31.45 25.24 23.50
C PRO A 35 30.75 26.50 24.19
N PRO A 36 30.28 26.48 25.47
CA PRO A 36 28.95 26.11 26.00
C PRO A 36 28.25 27.28 26.78
N ASN A 37 27.03 27.10 27.32
CA ASN A 37 26.71 27.08 28.77
C ASN A 37 25.24 27.36 29.13
N GLU A 38 24.86 26.76 30.28
CA GLU A 38 23.94 27.23 31.34
C GLU A 38 22.41 27.05 31.23
N THR A 39 21.93 26.04 31.96
CA THR A 39 20.67 26.04 32.75
C THR A 39 20.88 26.81 34.08
N PRO A 40 19.84 27.31 34.78
CA PRO A 40 19.09 26.47 35.74
C PRO A 40 17.61 26.83 36.00
N ALA A 41 16.86 25.86 36.56
CA ALA A 41 15.88 25.92 37.68
C ALA A 41 14.73 26.98 37.65
N SER A 42 13.53 26.84 38.21
CA SER A 42 12.80 25.88 39.05
C SER A 42 11.41 26.51 39.30
N GLU A 43 10.36 25.74 39.60
CA GLU A 43 9.48 25.89 40.79
C GLU A 43 8.07 25.29 40.63
N ASN A 44 7.62 24.73 41.75
CA ASN A 44 6.37 24.00 42.01
C ASN A 44 5.12 24.87 42.01
N SER A 45 3.93 24.27 41.84
CA SER A 45 2.95 24.15 42.94
C SER A 45 1.69 23.36 42.56
N ASP A 46 1.21 22.61 43.57
CA ASP A 46 0.00 21.82 43.63
C ASP A 46 -1.30 22.62 43.43
N ASN A 47 -2.35 21.97 42.89
CA ASN A 47 -3.60 21.85 43.67
C ASN A 47 -4.59 20.80 43.12
N LYS A 48 -5.29 20.19 44.08
CA LYS A 48 -6.25 19.08 43.96
C LYS A 48 -7.70 19.53 43.74
N ALA A 49 -8.43 18.64 43.06
CA ALA A 49 -9.79 18.14 43.34
C ALA A 49 -11.04 19.00 43.08
N GLY A 50 -12.03 18.36 42.43
CA GLY A 50 -13.46 18.65 42.63
C GLY A 50 -14.39 18.27 41.47
N SER A 51 -14.90 17.04 41.45
CA SER A 51 -16.07 16.62 40.65
C SER A 51 -17.38 17.21 41.22
N PRO A 52 -18.42 17.40 40.40
CA PRO A 52 -19.68 16.71 40.69
C PRO A 52 -20.39 16.15 39.43
N GLY A 53 -21.15 15.07 39.66
CA GLY A 53 -21.91 14.31 38.66
C GLY A 53 -23.31 14.89 38.33
N PRO A 54 -24.25 14.03 37.85
CA PRO A 54 -24.91 14.21 36.55
C PRO A 54 -26.26 14.93 36.64
N ALA A 55 -26.61 15.68 35.59
CA ALA A 55 -27.92 16.29 35.41
C ALA A 55 -28.76 15.51 34.38
N SER A 56 -30.05 15.41 34.71
CA SER A 56 -31.09 14.55 34.14
C SER A 56 -31.39 14.75 32.64
N GLU A 57 -31.68 13.63 31.98
CA GLU A 57 -32.36 13.50 30.69
C GLU A 57 -33.62 14.37 30.59
N LYS A 58 -33.71 15.17 29.53
CA LYS A 58 -34.96 15.69 28.98
C LYS A 58 -35.14 15.10 27.59
N SER A 59 -36.25 14.41 27.38
CA SER A 59 -36.68 13.91 26.07
C SER A 59 -36.85 15.08 25.08
N PRO A 60 -36.37 14.96 23.82
CA PRO A 60 -36.62 15.97 22.81
C PRO A 60 -38.07 15.90 22.30
N PRO A 61 -38.64 17.04 21.87
CA PRO A 61 -39.99 17.12 21.32
C PRO A 61 -40.10 16.44 19.94
N ALA A 62 -41.31 16.07 19.56
CA ALA A 62 -41.63 15.40 18.31
C ALA A 62 -41.13 16.17 17.08
N LEU A 63 -40.34 15.48 16.23
CA LEU A 63 -39.75 16.02 15.01
C LEU A 63 -40.84 16.21 13.93
N VAL A 64 -40.92 17.43 13.39
CA VAL A 64 -41.71 17.76 12.20
C VAL A 64 -40.91 17.30 10.97
N PRO A 65 -41.50 16.58 10.00
CA PRO A 65 -40.78 16.16 8.80
C PRO A 65 -40.46 17.38 7.93
N VAL A 66 -39.16 17.57 7.68
CA VAL A 66 -38.61 18.56 6.75
C VAL A 66 -38.22 17.82 5.48
N VAL A 67 -38.64 18.34 4.31
CA VAL A 67 -38.20 17.82 3.01
C VAL A 67 -37.37 18.91 2.32
N ILE A 68 -36.12 18.60 2.00
CA ILE A 68 -35.19 19.49 1.32
C ILE A 68 -34.90 18.88 -0.04
N GLU A 69 -35.22 19.59 -1.12
CA GLU A 69 -34.77 19.24 -2.47
C GLU A 69 -33.51 20.03 -2.77
N PHE A 70 -32.39 19.30 -2.82
CA PHE A 70 -31.08 19.84 -3.18
C PHE A 70 -31.04 20.08 -4.69
N GLU A 71 -30.84 21.33 -5.13
CA GLU A 71 -30.39 21.57 -6.50
C GLU A 71 -28.95 21.05 -6.59
N GLN A 72 -28.76 19.92 -7.26
CA GLN A 72 -27.42 19.52 -7.70
C GLN A 72 -26.96 20.60 -8.67
N ASP A 73 -25.91 21.32 -8.31
CA ASP A 73 -25.13 22.08 -9.29
C ASP A 73 -24.85 21.14 -10.47
N GLU A 74 -25.28 21.52 -11.69
CA GLU A 74 -24.83 20.86 -12.91
C GLU A 74 -23.31 20.80 -12.81
N GLU A 75 -22.74 19.60 -12.68
CA GLU A 75 -21.30 19.39 -12.76
C GLU A 75 -20.82 20.10 -14.01
N ASP A 76 -19.99 21.12 -13.82
CA ASP A 76 -19.37 21.88 -14.90
C ASP A 76 -18.73 20.86 -15.85
N ASP A 77 -19.27 20.79 -17.06
CA ASP A 77 -18.95 19.88 -18.17
C ASP A 77 -17.55 20.23 -18.74
N SER A 78 -16.60 20.50 -17.84
CA SER A 78 -15.20 20.67 -18.12
C SER A 78 -14.69 19.35 -18.69
N GLU A 79 -13.95 19.42 -19.81
CA GLU A 79 -13.37 18.25 -20.46
C GLU A 79 -12.67 17.38 -19.41
N VAL A 80 -13.25 16.20 -19.13
CA VAL A 80 -12.72 15.25 -18.14
C VAL A 80 -11.23 15.08 -18.41
N SER A 81 -10.41 15.50 -17.44
CA SER A 81 -8.96 15.45 -17.56
C SER A 81 -8.52 14.05 -17.97
N PHE A 82 -7.44 13.95 -18.74
CA PHE A 82 -6.89 12.67 -19.17
C PHE A 82 -6.66 11.72 -18.00
N ASP A 83 -6.23 12.25 -16.85
CA ASP A 83 -5.98 11.47 -15.63
C ASP A 83 -7.28 10.88 -15.06
N GLU A 84 -8.35 11.65 -15.08
CA GLU A 84 -9.65 11.26 -14.56
C GLU A 84 -10.32 10.22 -15.46
N ARG A 85 -10.15 10.34 -16.78
CA ARG A 85 -10.59 9.30 -17.74
C ARG A 85 -9.87 7.98 -17.52
N ILE A 86 -8.56 8.00 -17.25
CA ILE A 86 -7.78 6.80 -16.93
C ILE A 86 -8.26 6.18 -15.63
N ASN A 87 -8.43 6.99 -14.58
CA ASN A 87 -8.90 6.51 -13.28
C ASN A 87 -10.31 5.89 -13.37
N GLN A 88 -11.23 6.51 -14.10
CA GLN A 88 -12.57 5.94 -14.34
C GLN A 88 -12.53 4.61 -15.11
N TRP A 89 -11.66 4.48 -16.12
CA TRP A 89 -11.48 3.23 -16.83
C TRP A 89 -10.90 2.13 -15.93
N ALA A 90 -9.87 2.46 -15.15
CA ALA A 90 -9.24 1.54 -14.22
C ALA A 90 -10.24 1.07 -13.16
N ALA A 91 -11.06 1.97 -12.61
CA ALA A 91 -12.11 1.64 -11.65
C ALA A 91 -13.13 0.63 -12.22
N LYS A 92 -13.61 0.84 -13.46
CA LYS A 92 -14.51 -0.12 -14.13
C LYS A 92 -13.85 -1.49 -14.35
N ALA A 93 -12.57 -1.50 -14.71
CA ALA A 93 -11.84 -2.75 -14.91
C ALA A 93 -11.61 -3.50 -13.59
N VAL A 94 -11.25 -2.78 -12.53
CA VAL A 94 -11.17 -3.27 -11.14
C VAL A 94 -12.47 -3.94 -10.73
N GLU A 95 -13.60 -3.26 -10.92
CA GLU A 95 -14.92 -3.77 -10.54
C GLU A 95 -15.23 -5.13 -11.22
N HIS A 96 -14.97 -5.24 -12.52
CA HIS A 96 -15.22 -6.48 -13.25
C HIS A 96 -14.32 -7.64 -12.78
N LEU A 97 -13.03 -7.36 -12.56
CA LEU A 97 -12.08 -8.36 -12.04
C LEU A 97 -12.43 -8.77 -10.61
N ALA A 98 -12.90 -7.81 -9.81
CA ALA A 98 -13.25 -8.01 -8.43
C ALA A 98 -14.38 -9.05 -8.32
N ASN A 99 -15.37 -8.94 -9.21
CA ASN A 99 -16.53 -9.84 -9.26
C ASN A 99 -16.22 -11.29 -9.65
N VAL A 100 -15.03 -11.58 -10.20
CA VAL A 100 -14.64 -12.95 -10.62
C VAL A 100 -13.59 -13.55 -9.70
N LEU A 101 -12.39 -12.96 -9.65
CA LEU A 101 -11.23 -13.53 -8.95
C LEU A 101 -11.11 -13.08 -7.50
N PHE A 102 -11.74 -11.95 -7.16
CA PHE A 102 -11.80 -11.44 -5.79
C PHE A 102 -13.16 -11.60 -5.15
N LYS A 103 -14.06 -12.35 -5.79
CA LYS A 103 -15.31 -12.75 -5.17
C LYS A 103 -14.98 -13.41 -3.84
N LYS A 104 -15.55 -12.86 -2.76
CA LYS A 104 -15.28 -13.32 -1.42
C LYS A 104 -15.99 -14.66 -1.21
N VAL A 105 -15.22 -15.69 -0.89
CA VAL A 105 -15.74 -17.01 -0.55
C VAL A 105 -16.05 -17.03 0.94
N GLY A 106 -17.29 -17.39 1.28
CA GLY A 106 -17.74 -17.44 2.67
C GLY A 106 -17.98 -16.07 3.30
N ALA A 107 -18.22 -15.03 2.49
CA ALA A 107 -18.76 -13.77 2.99
C ALA A 107 -20.18 -13.98 3.50
N SER A 108 -20.54 -13.27 4.56
CA SER A 108 -21.90 -13.21 5.08
C SER A 108 -22.50 -11.84 4.78
N GLU A 109 -23.76 -11.84 4.37
CA GLU A 109 -24.52 -10.61 4.24
C GLU A 109 -24.78 -10.02 5.63
N ARG A 110 -24.36 -8.77 5.84
CA ARG A 110 -24.72 -7.99 7.01
C ARG A 110 -25.45 -6.74 6.60
N LYS A 111 -26.37 -6.32 7.46
CA LYS A 111 -27.10 -5.07 7.30
C LYS A 111 -26.27 -3.95 7.90
N GLN A 112 -26.07 -2.92 7.11
CA GLN A 112 -25.42 -1.69 7.50
C GLN A 112 -26.42 -0.54 7.35
N ILE A 113 -26.33 0.43 8.25
CA ILE A 113 -26.93 1.74 8.07
C ILE A 113 -25.83 2.78 8.20
N ILE A 114 -25.90 3.83 7.42
CA ILE A 114 -25.00 4.97 7.56
C ILE A 114 -25.85 6.10 8.14
N TYR A 115 -25.60 6.37 9.41
CA TYR A 115 -26.26 7.44 10.14
C TYR A 115 -25.53 8.74 9.82
N ARG A 116 -26.25 9.69 9.24
CA ARG A 116 -25.80 11.03 8.88
C ARG A 116 -26.71 12.04 9.56
N ASN A 117 -26.29 12.52 10.72
CA ASN A 117 -26.92 13.67 11.36
C ASN A 117 -26.19 14.94 10.96
N ALA A 118 -26.90 15.84 10.26
CA ALA A 118 -26.38 17.13 9.85
C ALA A 118 -27.35 18.24 10.24
N GLU A 119 -26.83 19.31 10.83
CA GLU A 119 -27.57 20.52 11.11
C GLU A 119 -27.58 21.41 9.87
N LEU A 120 -28.77 21.82 9.42
CA LEU A 120 -28.92 22.74 8.29
C LEU A 120 -28.98 24.18 8.81
N PHE A 121 -28.10 25.02 8.30
CA PHE A 121 -28.16 26.46 8.44
C PHE A 121 -28.64 27.06 7.12
N TYR A 122 -29.68 27.87 7.13
CA TYR A 122 -30.28 28.41 5.92
C TYR A 122 -30.70 29.88 6.05
N ARG A 123 -30.75 30.60 4.93
CA ARG A 123 -31.39 31.92 4.80
C ARG A 123 -32.22 32.01 3.53
N GLN A 124 -33.19 32.91 3.48
CA GLN A 124 -34.02 33.10 2.28
C GLN A 124 -33.26 33.89 1.20
N SER A 125 -33.29 33.44 -0.07
CA SER A 125 -32.52 34.09 -1.14
C SER A 125 -33.04 35.48 -1.56
N GLU A 126 -34.29 35.82 -1.26
CA GLU A 126 -34.87 37.13 -1.58
C GLU A 126 -34.65 38.13 -0.44
N GLY A 127 -33.65 39.01 -0.59
CA GLY A 127 -33.32 40.07 0.37
C GLY A 127 -32.09 39.76 1.22
N LEU A 128 -30.90 39.79 0.60
CA LEU A 128 -29.54 39.46 1.12
C LEU A 128 -29.08 40.25 2.38
N THR A 129 -29.85 40.24 3.46
CA THR A 129 -29.52 40.98 4.70
C THR A 129 -29.79 40.22 6.00
N SER A 130 -30.29 38.99 5.94
CA SER A 130 -30.58 38.16 7.12
C SER A 130 -29.50 37.11 7.37
N ASP A 131 -29.16 36.91 8.64
CA ASP A 131 -28.27 35.84 9.12
C ASP A 131 -28.84 34.45 8.83
N PHE A 132 -27.97 33.45 8.71
CA PHE A 132 -28.33 32.04 8.56
C PHE A 132 -28.93 31.51 9.86
N GLN A 133 -30.08 30.86 9.79
CA GLN A 133 -30.79 30.26 10.91
C GLN A 133 -30.66 28.75 10.90
N ILE A 134 -30.55 28.14 12.08
CA ILE A 134 -30.56 26.69 12.21
C ILE A 134 -31.99 26.14 12.08
N LEU A 135 -32.16 25.09 11.29
CA LEU A 135 -33.45 24.43 11.14
C LEU A 135 -33.77 23.57 12.37
N GLY A 136 -34.81 23.93 13.12
CA GLY A 136 -35.35 23.13 14.24
C GLY A 136 -34.66 23.27 15.60
N GLY A 137 -33.76 24.25 15.78
CA GLY A 137 -33.03 24.52 17.04
C GLY A 137 -33.24 25.93 17.61
N ASP A 138 -32.86 26.14 18.88
CA ASP A 138 -32.95 27.44 19.60
C ASP A 138 -32.04 28.51 18.96
N ASP A 139 -32.62 29.68 18.62
CA ASP A 139 -32.09 31.07 18.43
C ASP A 139 -30.60 31.32 18.06
N GLN A 140 -29.88 30.34 17.49
CA GLN A 140 -28.54 30.54 16.94
C GLN A 140 -28.63 31.03 15.49
N SER A 141 -28.32 32.31 15.30
CA SER A 141 -28.09 32.90 13.98
C SER A 141 -26.59 33.01 13.71
N LEU A 142 -26.16 32.62 12.51
CA LEU A 142 -24.79 32.76 12.04
C LEU A 142 -24.72 33.79 10.93
N THR A 143 -23.78 34.72 11.01
CA THR A 143 -23.55 35.65 9.92
C THR A 143 -22.91 34.92 8.73
N GLU A 144 -22.96 35.50 7.53
CA GLU A 144 -22.26 34.96 6.36
C GLU A 144 -20.75 34.81 6.61
N GLN A 145 -20.13 35.74 7.36
CA GLN A 145 -18.74 35.63 7.77
C GLN A 145 -18.48 34.45 8.71
N ASP A 146 -19.40 34.15 9.64
CA ASP A 146 -19.27 32.98 10.53
C ASP A 146 -19.39 31.66 9.77
N ILE A 147 -20.25 31.63 8.74
CA ILE A 147 -20.40 30.50 7.83
C ILE A 147 -19.12 30.33 7.01
N GLU A 148 -18.59 31.39 6.39
CA GLU A 148 -17.34 31.35 5.64
C GLU A 148 -16.15 30.91 6.51
N ALA A 149 -15.99 31.49 7.70
CA ALA A 149 -14.96 31.09 8.64
C ALA A 149 -15.13 29.63 9.08
N GLY A 150 -16.37 29.20 9.33
CA GLY A 150 -16.65 27.82 9.68
C GLY A 150 -16.37 26.84 8.54
N LEU A 151 -16.66 27.18 7.29
CA LEU A 151 -16.36 26.36 6.11
C LEU A 151 -14.84 26.15 6.01
N LYS A 152 -14.08 27.24 6.20
CA LYS A 152 -12.61 27.24 6.22
C LYS A 152 -11.98 26.48 7.39
N ALA A 153 -12.64 26.50 8.54
CA ALA A 153 -12.25 25.75 9.73
C ALA A 153 -12.73 24.29 9.72
N GLY A 154 -13.39 23.82 8.64
CA GLY A 154 -13.90 22.45 8.54
C GLY A 154 -15.08 22.15 9.47
N ARG A 155 -15.84 23.18 9.85
CA ARG A 155 -17.04 23.06 10.71
C ARG A 155 -18.31 22.73 9.94
N PHE A 156 -18.30 22.88 8.63
CA PHE A 156 -19.43 22.58 7.74
C PHE A 156 -18.98 21.56 6.69
N ASN A 157 -19.94 20.90 6.06
CA ASN A 157 -19.71 19.80 5.11
C ASN A 157 -19.46 20.28 3.70
N GLU A 158 -20.05 21.42 3.36
CA GLU A 158 -19.90 22.04 2.07
C GLU A 158 -18.57 22.78 2.03
N THR A 159 -18.08 23.00 0.82
CA THR A 159 -16.91 23.85 0.58
C THR A 159 -17.30 25.30 0.25
N LYS A 160 -18.60 25.53 0.02
CA LYS A 160 -19.20 26.82 -0.32
C LYS A 160 -20.66 26.86 0.14
N ILE A 161 -21.25 28.06 0.23
CA ILE A 161 -22.69 28.23 0.46
C ILE A 161 -23.44 27.71 -0.77
N ALA A 162 -24.35 26.77 -0.57
CA ALA A 162 -25.15 26.16 -1.62
C ALA A 162 -26.53 26.84 -1.74
N SER A 163 -27.18 26.68 -2.89
CA SER A 163 -28.54 27.18 -3.14
C SER A 163 -29.50 26.00 -3.30
N GLY A 164 -30.76 26.15 -2.88
CA GLY A 164 -31.77 25.11 -3.06
C GLY A 164 -33.16 25.54 -2.62
N THR A 165 -34.04 24.55 -2.45
CA THR A 165 -35.45 24.77 -2.05
C THR A 165 -35.82 23.97 -0.81
N LEU A 166 -36.44 24.66 0.16
CA LEU A 166 -36.87 24.08 1.44
C LEU A 166 -38.39 24.06 1.54
N SER A 167 -38.97 22.92 1.96
CA SER A 167 -40.39 22.82 2.34
C SER A 167 -40.53 22.21 3.73
N ILE A 168 -41.23 22.91 4.62
CA ILE A 168 -41.47 22.48 6.01
C ILE A 168 -42.95 22.17 6.17
N GLY A 169 -43.30 20.93 6.54
CA GLY A 169 -44.68 20.57 6.91
C GLY A 169 -45.75 20.75 5.82
N GLY A 170 -45.38 20.69 4.54
CA GLY A 170 -46.32 20.86 3.41
C GLY A 170 -46.61 22.32 3.03
N ALA A 171 -45.82 23.28 3.52
CA ALA A 171 -45.85 24.67 3.08
C ALA A 171 -45.16 24.87 1.70
N GLU A 172 -45.47 25.98 1.02
CA GLU A 172 -44.85 26.35 -0.27
C GLU A 172 -43.30 26.32 -0.17
N ALA A 173 -42.66 25.75 -1.19
CA ALA A 173 -41.22 25.66 -1.27
C ALA A 173 -40.57 27.05 -1.35
N MET A 174 -39.67 27.35 -0.42
CA MET A 174 -38.92 28.60 -0.37
C MET A 174 -37.51 28.42 -0.93
N LYS A 175 -37.05 29.34 -1.78
CA LYS A 175 -35.66 29.39 -2.22
C LYS A 175 -34.75 29.84 -1.08
N ILE A 176 -33.73 29.05 -0.81
CA ILE A 176 -32.80 29.24 0.28
C ILE A 176 -31.35 29.15 -0.18
N GLU A 177 -30.49 29.87 0.52
CA GLU A 177 -29.07 29.55 0.60
C GLU A 177 -28.82 28.75 1.88
N TYR A 178 -27.94 27.75 1.83
CA TYR A 178 -27.68 26.88 2.97
C TYR A 178 -26.26 26.32 3.05
N VAL A 179 -25.93 25.88 4.26
CA VAL A 179 -24.81 24.97 4.55
C VAL A 179 -25.29 23.94 5.57
N THR A 180 -24.64 22.78 5.60
CA THR A 180 -24.87 21.72 6.58
C THR A 180 -23.62 21.51 7.42
N ARG A 181 -23.79 21.38 8.73
CA ARG A 181 -22.75 20.91 9.63
C ARG A 181 -23.00 19.45 9.92
N LEU A 182 -22.09 18.54 9.54
CA LEU A 182 -22.20 17.16 9.98
C LEU A 182 -21.92 17.11 11.47
N VAL A 183 -22.97 16.80 12.23
CA VAL A 183 -22.86 16.55 13.67
C VAL A 183 -22.31 15.15 13.90
N LYS A 184 -22.74 14.17 13.09
CA LYS A 184 -22.33 12.78 13.21
C LYS A 184 -22.48 12.05 11.87
N LYS A 185 -21.40 11.48 11.31
CA LYS A 185 -21.46 10.46 10.25
C LYS A 185 -20.85 9.19 10.79
N GLU A 186 -21.69 8.23 11.13
CA GLU A 186 -21.24 6.94 11.62
C GLU A 186 -21.89 5.81 10.85
N THR A 187 -21.09 4.79 10.60
CA THR A 187 -21.57 3.55 10.02
C THR A 187 -21.96 2.65 11.15
N TYR A 188 -23.19 2.12 11.15
CA TYR A 188 -23.61 1.10 12.10
C TYR A 188 -23.85 -0.22 11.38
N ILE A 189 -23.30 -1.31 11.93
CA ILE A 189 -23.45 -2.65 11.39
C ILE A 189 -24.25 -3.50 12.36
N GLN A 190 -25.17 -4.30 11.83
CA GLN A 190 -25.98 -5.22 12.62
C GLN A 190 -25.13 -6.41 13.09
N ASP A 191 -25.05 -6.61 14.41
CA ASP A 191 -24.41 -7.77 15.02
C ASP A 191 -25.27 -9.04 14.93
N GLU A 192 -24.72 -10.20 15.35
CA GLU A 192 -25.45 -11.48 15.34
C GLU A 192 -26.68 -11.49 16.26
N ALA A 193 -26.73 -10.60 17.25
CA ALA A 193 -27.87 -10.42 18.14
C ALA A 193 -28.95 -9.49 17.55
N GLY A 194 -28.72 -8.94 16.35
CA GLY A 194 -29.63 -8.06 15.64
C GLY A 194 -29.53 -6.59 16.03
N VAL A 195 -28.53 -6.19 16.84
CA VAL A 195 -28.31 -4.83 17.31
C VAL A 195 -27.35 -4.10 16.36
N PHE A 196 -27.69 -2.87 15.96
CA PHE A 196 -26.81 -2.05 15.14
C PHE A 196 -25.75 -1.38 16.02
N ARG A 197 -24.47 -1.58 15.73
CA ARG A 197 -23.34 -1.05 16.52
C ARG A 197 -22.46 -0.16 15.67
N ALA A 198 -21.99 0.95 16.23
CA ALA A 198 -21.14 1.89 15.50
C ALA A 198 -19.83 1.21 15.10
N LYS A 199 -19.42 1.36 13.84
CA LYS A 199 -18.15 0.93 13.30
C LYS A 199 -17.09 1.96 13.68
N LEU A 200 -16.11 1.54 14.47
CA LEU A 200 -14.97 2.32 14.87
C LEU A 200 -13.97 2.50 13.71
N PRO A 201 -13.25 3.64 13.67
CA PRO A 201 -12.37 3.99 12.56
C PRO A 201 -11.11 3.11 12.47
N MET A 202 -10.71 2.46 13.56
CA MET A 202 -9.55 1.56 13.60
C MET A 202 -10.00 0.10 13.70
N LEU A 203 -9.30 -0.79 12.99
CA LEU A 203 -9.52 -2.24 13.00
C LEU A 203 -10.95 -2.68 12.64
N GLU A 204 -11.74 -1.79 12.03
CA GLU A 204 -13.16 -2.02 11.68
C GLU A 204 -14.00 -2.59 12.85
N GLN A 205 -13.66 -2.25 14.09
CA GLN A 205 -14.33 -2.79 15.29
C GLN A 205 -15.75 -2.25 15.46
N LEU A 206 -16.61 -3.00 16.15
CA LEU A 206 -17.93 -2.51 16.55
C LEU A 206 -17.89 -2.01 17.99
N SER A 207 -18.49 -0.85 18.21
CA SER A 207 -18.60 -0.26 19.54
C SER A 207 -19.47 -1.14 20.45
N GLU A 208 -18.96 -1.44 21.64
CA GLU A 208 -19.72 -2.15 22.66
C GLU A 208 -20.84 -1.27 23.25
N THR A 209 -20.64 0.06 23.25
CA THR A 209 -21.48 1.03 23.94
C THR A 209 -22.33 1.89 23.00
N ASP A 210 -21.86 2.16 21.78
CA ASP A 210 -22.59 2.96 20.80
C ASP A 210 -23.43 2.05 19.90
N THR A 211 -24.71 1.95 20.25
CA THR A 211 -25.68 1.07 19.59
C THR A 211 -26.95 1.82 19.20
N LEU A 212 -27.53 1.45 18.07
CA LEU A 212 -28.87 1.88 17.65
C LEU A 212 -29.87 0.73 17.79
N SER A 213 -30.93 0.99 18.55
CA SER A 213 -32.12 0.15 18.64
C SER A 213 -33.04 0.32 17.43
N GLY A 214 -33.93 -0.63 17.17
CA GLY A 214 -34.89 -0.54 16.06
C GLY A 214 -35.75 0.74 16.09
N SER A 215 -36.16 1.19 17.28
CA SER A 215 -36.91 2.44 17.44
C SER A 215 -36.10 3.70 17.11
N GLU A 216 -34.79 3.69 17.37
CA GLU A 216 -33.90 4.81 17.01
C GLU A 216 -33.64 4.85 15.51
N ILE A 217 -33.58 3.68 14.87
CA ILE A 217 -33.46 3.57 13.41
C ILE A 217 -34.73 4.08 12.73
N ASP A 218 -35.91 3.69 13.21
CA ASP A 218 -37.19 4.20 12.67
C ASP A 218 -37.31 5.71 12.85
N ALA A 219 -36.90 6.24 14.01
CA ALA A 219 -36.85 7.68 14.25
C ALA A 219 -35.86 8.39 13.31
N ALA A 220 -34.67 7.81 13.10
CA ALA A 220 -33.66 8.33 12.18
C ALA A 220 -34.14 8.31 10.72
N LEU A 221 -34.85 7.26 10.32
CA LEU A 221 -35.46 7.10 9.01
C LEU A 221 -36.51 8.19 8.75
N HIS A 222 -37.42 8.40 9.72
CA HIS A 222 -38.43 9.46 9.63
C HIS A 222 -37.83 10.87 9.63
N ALA A 223 -36.68 11.04 10.27
CA ALA A 223 -35.94 12.30 10.31
C ALA A 223 -35.02 12.50 9.08
N GLY A 224 -34.95 11.55 8.15
CA GLY A 224 -34.08 11.64 6.96
C GLY A 224 -32.58 11.57 7.27
N LEU A 225 -32.21 11.01 8.43
CA LEU A 225 -30.83 10.96 8.92
C LEU A 225 -30.05 9.72 8.45
N LEU A 226 -30.63 8.89 7.56
CA LEU A 226 -29.98 7.69 7.03
C LEU A 226 -29.67 7.89 5.54
N THR A 227 -28.44 7.57 5.11
CA THR A 227 -28.10 7.68 3.68
C THR A 227 -28.72 6.54 2.87
N LEU A 228 -29.10 6.85 1.64
CA LEU A 228 -29.54 5.87 0.63
C LEU A 228 -28.30 5.23 -0.04
N ASP A 229 -28.39 3.94 -0.38
CA ASP A 229 -27.48 3.32 -1.35
C ASP A 229 -27.90 3.63 -2.80
N ASP A 230 -27.11 3.13 -3.76
CA ASP A 230 -27.33 3.30 -5.20
C ASP A 230 -28.68 2.72 -5.67
N ASP A 231 -29.25 1.79 -4.90
CA ASP A 231 -30.56 1.16 -5.15
C ASP A 231 -31.70 1.84 -4.39
N GLY A 232 -31.43 2.90 -3.63
CA GLY A 232 -32.43 3.67 -2.87
C GLY A 232 -32.84 3.05 -1.54
N ASN A 233 -32.04 2.16 -0.95
CA ASN A 233 -32.29 1.56 0.36
C ASN A 233 -31.51 2.26 1.48
N HIS A 234 -32.16 2.50 2.62
CA HIS A 234 -31.51 3.03 3.83
C HIS A 234 -30.78 1.96 4.65
N ILE A 235 -31.22 0.70 4.52
CA ILE A 235 -30.55 -0.47 5.09
C ILE A 235 -29.80 -1.15 3.97
N GLN A 236 -28.50 -0.96 3.96
CA GLN A 236 -27.60 -1.46 2.95
C GLN A 236 -27.23 -2.89 3.31
N VAL A 237 -27.30 -3.81 2.34
CA VAL A 237 -26.81 -5.17 2.53
C VAL A 237 -25.39 -5.23 2.00
N ILE A 238 -24.43 -5.38 2.91
CA ILE A 238 -23.01 -5.48 2.57
C ILE A 238 -22.51 -6.91 2.71
N GLU A 239 -21.61 -7.33 1.81
CA GLU A 239 -20.84 -8.57 1.99
C GLU A 239 -19.67 -8.31 2.95
N GLU A 240 -19.83 -8.75 4.20
CA GLU A 240 -18.81 -8.62 5.24
C GLU A 240 -18.08 -9.96 5.46
N GLY A 241 -16.78 -9.87 5.72
CA GLY A 241 -15.91 -11.04 5.82
C GLY A 241 -15.72 -11.76 4.49
N GLY A 242 -15.36 -13.04 4.57
CA GLY A 242 -15.04 -13.87 3.41
C GLY A 242 -13.63 -13.65 2.86
N MET A 243 -13.12 -14.64 2.12
CA MET A 243 -11.77 -14.63 1.58
C MET A 243 -11.81 -14.44 0.06
N PRO A 244 -11.08 -13.47 -0.52
CA PRO A 244 -10.95 -13.39 -1.97
C PRO A 244 -10.47 -14.75 -2.51
N PHE A 245 -11.15 -15.27 -3.54
CA PHE A 245 -10.85 -16.59 -4.07
C PHE A 245 -9.36 -16.78 -4.39
N VAL A 246 -8.72 -15.76 -4.97
CA VAL A 246 -7.26 -15.78 -5.28
C VAL A 246 -6.37 -15.96 -4.05
N VAL A 247 -6.77 -15.42 -2.89
CA VAL A 247 -6.04 -15.53 -1.62
C VAL A 247 -6.09 -16.98 -1.12
N VAL A 248 -7.28 -17.59 -1.15
CA VAL A 248 -7.46 -19.01 -0.82
C VAL A 248 -6.65 -19.89 -1.78
N TRP A 249 -6.70 -19.57 -3.07
CA TRP A 249 -5.99 -20.30 -4.12
C TRP A 249 -4.47 -20.31 -3.90
N LEU A 250 -3.89 -19.16 -3.58
CA LEU A 250 -2.47 -19.01 -3.23
C LEU A 250 -2.10 -19.79 -1.95
N ALA A 251 -2.88 -19.62 -0.88
CA ALA A 251 -2.64 -20.29 0.40
C ALA A 251 -2.71 -21.82 0.26
N CYS A 252 -3.75 -22.34 -0.40
CA CYS A 252 -3.90 -23.76 -0.68
C CYS A 252 -2.75 -24.28 -1.55
N GLY A 253 -2.35 -23.54 -2.58
CA GLY A 253 -1.19 -23.88 -3.41
C GLY A 253 0.08 -24.00 -2.58
N ALA A 254 0.40 -23.00 -1.76
CA ALA A 254 1.60 -22.98 -0.93
C ALA A 254 1.67 -24.14 0.07
N VAL A 255 0.55 -24.45 0.73
CA VAL A 255 0.45 -25.61 1.63
C VAL A 255 0.61 -26.92 0.86
N PHE A 256 -0.09 -27.07 -0.28
CA PHE A 256 0.02 -28.24 -1.14
C PHE A 256 1.47 -28.48 -1.58
N PHE A 257 2.16 -27.47 -2.12
CA PHE A 257 3.54 -27.62 -2.59
C PHE A 257 4.48 -27.97 -1.44
N THR A 258 4.32 -27.34 -0.28
CA THR A 258 5.14 -27.62 0.90
C THR A 258 5.01 -29.08 1.33
N ILE A 259 3.79 -29.61 1.43
CA ILE A 259 3.55 -31.02 1.79
C ILE A 259 4.10 -31.94 0.70
N PHE A 260 3.76 -31.66 -0.57
CA PHE A 260 4.10 -32.53 -1.70
C PHE A 260 5.61 -32.64 -1.92
N MET A 261 6.35 -31.54 -1.72
CA MET A 261 7.82 -31.49 -1.81
C MET A 261 8.54 -31.91 -0.51
N LYS A 262 7.81 -32.42 0.48
CA LYS A 262 8.34 -32.90 1.77
C LYS A 262 9.09 -31.81 2.55
N GLY A 263 8.53 -30.61 2.60
CA GLY A 263 9.07 -29.49 3.40
C GLY A 263 10.45 -29.04 2.96
N VAL A 264 10.69 -28.93 1.64
CA VAL A 264 11.99 -28.53 1.06
C VAL A 264 12.50 -27.19 1.59
N ASN A 265 11.60 -26.29 1.97
CA ASN A 265 11.89 -25.03 2.63
C ASN A 265 12.63 -25.17 3.98
N PHE A 266 12.47 -26.28 4.72
CA PHE A 266 13.14 -26.46 6.03
C PHE A 266 14.57 -26.99 5.93
N TRP A 267 14.87 -27.81 4.92
CA TRP A 267 16.18 -28.48 4.79
C TRP A 267 16.99 -28.04 3.56
N GLY A 268 16.35 -27.37 2.59
CA GLY A 268 16.97 -26.91 1.35
C GLY A 268 17.78 -25.61 1.47
N VAL A 269 17.51 -24.79 2.50
CA VAL A 269 18.10 -23.45 2.65
C VAL A 269 19.63 -23.48 2.70
N ARG A 270 20.22 -24.47 3.41
CA ARG A 270 21.68 -24.60 3.46
C ARG A 270 22.28 -24.82 2.07
N HIS A 271 21.66 -25.70 1.29
CA HIS A 271 22.11 -25.98 -0.08
C HIS A 271 21.92 -24.75 -0.99
N ALA A 272 20.81 -24.04 -0.86
CA ALA A 272 20.57 -22.78 -1.57
C ALA A 272 21.70 -21.76 -1.35
N ILE A 273 22.15 -21.59 -0.11
CA ILE A 273 23.27 -20.69 0.23
C ILE A 273 24.58 -21.17 -0.42
N GLU A 274 24.84 -22.48 -0.46
CA GLU A 274 26.03 -23.03 -1.14
C GLU A 274 26.01 -22.76 -2.64
N VAL A 275 24.85 -22.88 -3.28
CA VAL A 275 24.64 -22.56 -4.69
C VAL A 275 24.87 -21.07 -4.97
N VAL A 276 24.24 -20.17 -4.20
CA VAL A 276 24.37 -18.72 -4.38
C VAL A 276 25.80 -18.21 -4.18
N ARG A 277 26.58 -18.84 -3.30
CA ARG A 277 28.01 -18.56 -3.12
C ARG A 277 28.88 -18.96 -4.32
N GLY A 278 28.28 -19.68 -5.27
CA GLY A 278 28.90 -20.11 -6.51
C GLY A 278 29.70 -21.40 -6.40
N LYS A 279 29.48 -22.21 -5.35
CA LYS A 279 30.17 -23.49 -5.16
C LYS A 279 29.95 -24.45 -6.34
N PHE A 280 28.79 -24.35 -6.98
CA PHE A 280 28.38 -25.18 -8.12
C PHE A 280 28.29 -24.40 -9.44
N ASP A 281 28.78 -23.16 -9.49
CA ASP A 281 28.71 -22.33 -10.71
C ASP A 281 29.67 -22.87 -11.77
N ASN A 282 29.13 -23.37 -12.88
CA ASN A 282 29.92 -23.70 -14.05
C ASN A 282 29.83 -22.56 -15.08
N PRO A 283 30.94 -21.87 -15.43
CA PRO A 283 30.91 -20.79 -16.43
C PRO A 283 30.42 -21.21 -17.82
N ASP A 284 30.57 -22.50 -18.14
CA ASP A 284 30.22 -23.11 -19.43
C ASP A 284 28.73 -23.51 -19.52
N GLU A 285 27.98 -23.51 -18.41
CA GLU A 285 26.53 -23.76 -18.42
C GLU A 285 25.79 -22.62 -19.13
N GLU A 286 24.74 -22.96 -19.87
CA GLU A 286 23.96 -21.99 -20.65
C GLU A 286 23.14 -21.07 -19.72
N GLY A 287 23.11 -19.77 -20.05
CA GLY A 287 22.40 -18.75 -19.30
C GLY A 287 23.07 -17.38 -19.40
N GLU A 288 22.39 -16.35 -18.88
CA GLU A 288 22.81 -14.96 -19.02
C GLU A 288 23.47 -14.40 -17.76
N VAL A 289 23.06 -14.89 -16.58
CA VAL A 289 23.45 -14.36 -15.26
C VAL A 289 23.82 -15.48 -14.28
N THR A 290 24.56 -15.14 -13.22
CA THR A 290 24.89 -16.09 -12.14
C THR A 290 23.69 -16.34 -11.22
N HIS A 291 23.75 -17.38 -10.39
CA HIS A 291 22.74 -17.64 -9.34
C HIS A 291 22.54 -16.45 -8.40
N MET A 292 23.63 -15.78 -8.00
CA MET A 292 23.56 -14.58 -7.15
C MET A 292 22.89 -13.41 -7.87
N GLN A 293 23.18 -13.21 -9.16
CA GLN A 293 22.58 -12.15 -9.96
C GLN A 293 21.10 -12.39 -10.24
N ALA A 294 20.72 -13.65 -10.48
CA ALA A 294 19.32 -14.04 -10.59
C ALA A 294 18.57 -13.80 -9.27
N LEU A 295 19.11 -14.28 -8.15
CA LEU A 295 18.54 -14.04 -6.83
C LEU A 295 18.43 -12.56 -6.50
N ALA A 296 19.48 -11.76 -6.72
CA ALA A 296 19.46 -10.34 -6.43
C ALA A 296 18.45 -9.60 -7.31
N SER A 297 18.35 -9.95 -8.60
CA SER A 297 17.35 -9.35 -9.49
C SER A 297 15.93 -9.73 -9.07
N ALA A 298 15.70 -10.98 -8.67
CA ALA A 298 14.39 -11.41 -8.19
C ALA A 298 14.02 -10.75 -6.84
N LEU A 299 14.96 -10.70 -5.90
CA LEU A 299 14.82 -9.99 -4.63
C LEU A 299 14.59 -8.49 -4.82
N SER A 300 15.19 -7.84 -5.81
CA SER A 300 14.91 -6.41 -6.06
C SER A 300 13.47 -6.15 -6.50
N ALA A 301 12.83 -7.13 -7.14
CA ALA A 301 11.43 -7.01 -7.54
C ALA A 301 10.47 -7.20 -6.36
N THR A 302 10.82 -8.05 -5.39
CA THR A 302 9.95 -8.39 -4.26
C THR A 302 10.24 -7.56 -3.02
N VAL A 303 11.52 -7.40 -2.67
CA VAL A 303 11.94 -6.55 -1.55
C VAL A 303 11.84 -5.11 -2.02
N GLY A 304 10.70 -4.50 -1.71
CA GLY A 304 10.37 -3.16 -2.16
C GLY A 304 9.54 -2.40 -1.12
N LEU A 305 8.78 -1.43 -1.61
CA LEU A 305 7.87 -0.66 -0.77
C LEU A 305 6.76 -1.51 -0.16
N GLY A 306 6.43 -2.66 -0.76
CA GLY A 306 5.48 -3.63 -0.20
C GLY A 306 5.90 -4.13 1.19
N ASN A 307 7.20 -4.30 1.45
CA ASN A 307 7.72 -4.77 2.74
C ASN A 307 7.65 -3.71 3.84
N ILE A 308 7.64 -2.44 3.44
CA ILE A 308 7.62 -1.30 4.36
C ILE A 308 6.17 -0.88 4.58
N ALA A 309 5.47 -0.51 3.50
CA ALA A 309 4.09 -0.05 3.52
C ALA A 309 3.06 -1.17 3.66
N GLY A 310 3.26 -2.32 3.00
CA GLY A 310 2.28 -3.40 3.03
C GLY A 310 2.13 -4.01 4.42
N VAL A 311 3.22 -4.06 5.19
CA VAL A 311 3.24 -4.55 6.59
C VAL A 311 2.48 -3.60 7.51
N THR A 312 2.71 -2.28 7.39
CA THR A 312 1.97 -1.30 8.21
C THR A 312 0.48 -1.31 7.89
N ILE A 313 0.12 -1.38 6.61
CA ILE A 313 -1.28 -1.53 6.18
C ILE A 313 -1.89 -2.82 6.73
N ALA A 314 -1.15 -3.94 6.68
CA ALA A 314 -1.62 -5.22 7.22
C ALA A 314 -1.97 -5.13 8.71
N MET A 315 -1.12 -4.47 9.51
CA MET A 315 -1.31 -4.42 10.97
C MET A 315 -2.28 -3.32 11.42
N THR A 316 -2.38 -2.22 10.68
CA THR A 316 -3.39 -1.18 10.96
C THR A 316 -4.81 -1.68 10.65
N MET A 317 -4.97 -2.48 9.59
CA MET A 317 -6.26 -3.06 9.20
C MET A 317 -6.57 -4.35 9.96
N GLY A 318 -5.60 -5.26 10.08
CA GLY A 318 -5.78 -6.63 10.59
C GLY A 318 -5.02 -6.93 11.88
N GLY A 319 -4.58 -5.90 12.60
CA GLY A 319 -3.89 -6.05 13.89
C GLY A 319 -2.57 -6.83 13.85
N PRO A 320 -1.97 -7.11 15.02
CA PRO A 320 -0.75 -7.90 15.14
C PRO A 320 -0.91 -9.34 14.64
N GLY A 321 -2.14 -9.86 14.63
CA GLY A 321 -2.45 -11.21 14.15
C GLY A 321 -2.24 -11.38 12.64
N ALA A 322 -2.48 -10.33 11.84
CA ALA A 322 -2.27 -10.39 10.39
C ALA A 322 -0.80 -10.65 10.06
N PHE A 323 0.12 -10.12 10.86
CA PHE A 323 1.56 -10.36 10.72
C PHE A 323 1.93 -11.84 10.88
N PHE A 324 1.29 -12.58 11.80
CA PHE A 324 1.51 -14.03 11.93
C PHE A 324 1.18 -14.77 10.63
N TRP A 325 0.01 -14.52 10.05
CA TRP A 325 -0.42 -15.16 8.82
C TRP A 325 0.44 -14.74 7.62
N MET A 326 0.92 -13.50 7.63
CA MET A 326 1.88 -13.00 6.65
C MET A 326 3.20 -13.80 6.71
N MET A 327 3.74 -14.07 7.90
CA MET A 327 4.92 -14.94 8.08
C MET A 327 4.66 -16.38 7.61
N MET A 328 3.50 -16.95 7.94
CA MET A 328 3.14 -18.31 7.51
C MET A 328 3.05 -18.41 5.98
N CYS A 329 2.52 -17.39 5.32
CA CYS A 329 2.50 -17.30 3.87
C CYS A 329 3.90 -17.18 3.27
N GLY A 330 4.79 -16.39 3.87
CA GLY A 330 6.20 -16.36 3.50
C GLY A 330 6.86 -17.73 3.60
N LEU A 331 6.65 -18.43 4.72
CA LEU A 331 7.24 -19.74 5.00
C LEU A 331 6.77 -20.82 4.00
N PHE A 332 5.47 -20.91 3.76
CA PHE A 332 4.92 -21.88 2.79
C PHE A 332 5.16 -21.46 1.34
N GLY A 333 5.16 -20.15 1.08
CA GLY A 333 5.42 -19.55 -0.21
C GLY A 333 6.82 -19.83 -0.75
N MET A 334 7.80 -20.06 0.12
CA MET A 334 9.13 -20.57 -0.27
C MET A 334 9.01 -21.79 -1.20
N THR A 335 8.16 -22.76 -0.86
CA THR A 335 8.03 -23.96 -1.70
C THR A 335 7.33 -23.66 -3.02
N SER A 336 6.35 -22.74 -3.06
CA SER A 336 5.75 -22.28 -4.31
C SER A 336 6.81 -21.70 -5.25
N LYS A 337 7.68 -20.82 -4.72
CA LYS A 337 8.83 -20.24 -5.43
C LYS A 337 9.81 -21.29 -5.95
N PHE A 338 10.11 -22.29 -5.12
CA PHE A 338 10.94 -23.42 -5.53
C PHE A 338 10.37 -24.15 -6.76
N VAL A 339 9.06 -24.43 -6.75
CA VAL A 339 8.40 -25.16 -7.86
C VAL A 339 8.34 -24.30 -9.12
N GLU A 340 7.95 -23.03 -9.02
CA GLU A 340 7.83 -22.14 -10.18
C GLU A 340 9.19 -21.85 -10.83
N CYS A 341 10.24 -21.58 -10.05
CA CYS A 341 11.56 -21.29 -10.59
C CYS A 341 12.23 -22.55 -11.18
N THR A 342 11.98 -23.72 -10.59
CA THR A 342 12.38 -25.00 -11.20
C THR A 342 11.73 -25.18 -12.57
N LEU A 343 10.43 -24.93 -12.70
CA LEU A 343 9.72 -25.05 -13.97
C LEU A 343 10.14 -23.97 -14.97
N GLY A 344 10.39 -22.75 -14.49
CA GLY A 344 10.96 -21.64 -15.26
C GLY A 344 12.27 -22.02 -15.93
N GLN A 345 13.17 -22.66 -15.18
CA GLN A 345 14.42 -23.20 -15.71
C GLN A 345 14.21 -24.41 -16.64
N LYS A 346 13.36 -25.36 -16.24
CA LYS A 346 13.16 -26.61 -16.97
C LYS A 346 12.60 -26.43 -18.39
N TYR A 347 11.72 -25.46 -18.61
CA TYR A 347 11.07 -25.22 -19.91
C TYR A 347 11.55 -23.92 -20.58
N ARG A 348 12.66 -23.34 -20.12
CA ARG A 348 13.25 -22.15 -20.75
C ARG A 348 13.65 -22.45 -22.19
N ARG A 349 13.57 -21.43 -23.04
CA ARG A 349 14.05 -21.46 -24.42
C ARG A 349 15.23 -20.54 -24.54
N ILE A 350 16.34 -21.08 -25.02
CA ILE A 350 17.54 -20.30 -25.35
C ILE A 350 17.48 -19.99 -26.83
N LYS A 351 17.54 -18.70 -27.17
CA LYS A 351 17.48 -18.23 -28.55
C LYS A 351 18.86 -18.23 -29.19
N GLU A 352 18.88 -18.10 -30.52
CA GLU A 352 20.12 -18.01 -31.30
C GLU A 352 21.01 -16.83 -30.89
N ASP A 353 20.43 -15.75 -30.36
CA ASP A 353 21.15 -14.59 -29.85
C ASP A 353 21.70 -14.78 -28.42
N GLY A 354 21.48 -15.97 -27.83
CA GLY A 354 21.88 -16.32 -26.46
C GLY A 354 20.95 -15.79 -25.37
N SER A 355 19.88 -15.08 -25.71
CA SER A 355 18.90 -14.61 -24.73
C SER A 355 17.96 -15.75 -24.31
N VAL A 356 17.51 -15.69 -23.05
CA VAL A 356 16.63 -16.71 -22.47
C VAL A 356 15.20 -16.18 -22.40
N LEU A 357 14.25 -17.05 -22.75
CA LEU A 357 12.83 -16.86 -22.53
C LEU A 357 12.33 -18.01 -21.64
N GLY A 358 12.03 -17.71 -20.39
CA GLY A 358 11.47 -18.66 -19.44
C GLY A 358 10.50 -18.00 -18.47
N GLY A 359 9.81 -18.81 -17.68
CA GLY A 359 8.69 -18.41 -16.83
C GLY A 359 7.36 -19.02 -17.28
N PRO A 360 6.23 -18.60 -16.67
CA PRO A 360 4.93 -19.26 -16.87
C PRO A 360 4.43 -19.22 -18.31
N MET A 361 4.72 -18.14 -19.04
CA MET A 361 4.45 -18.05 -20.48
C MET A 361 5.16 -19.13 -21.31
N ALA A 362 6.27 -19.69 -20.83
CA ALA A 362 7.01 -20.76 -21.50
C ALA A 362 6.61 -22.16 -20.99
N TYR A 363 6.49 -22.36 -19.67
CA TYR A 363 6.22 -23.70 -19.11
C TYR A 363 4.75 -24.09 -19.09
N LEU A 364 3.80 -23.14 -19.03
CA LEU A 364 2.37 -23.46 -19.09
C LEU A 364 2.00 -24.14 -20.42
N PRO A 365 2.31 -23.55 -21.60
CA PRO A 365 1.96 -24.20 -22.87
C PRO A 365 2.71 -25.52 -23.08
N GLN A 366 4.02 -25.56 -22.82
CA GLN A 366 4.84 -26.76 -23.06
C GLN A 366 4.56 -27.88 -22.05
N GLY A 367 4.58 -27.54 -20.76
CA GLY A 367 4.38 -28.51 -19.69
C GLY A 367 3.00 -29.15 -19.74
N LEU A 368 1.95 -28.37 -20.02
CA LEU A 368 0.58 -28.88 -20.12
C LEU A 368 0.33 -29.63 -21.43
N GLN A 369 1.04 -29.28 -22.52
CA GLN A 369 1.03 -30.08 -23.74
C GLN A 369 1.58 -31.49 -23.48
N GLU A 370 2.67 -31.63 -22.71
CA GLU A 370 3.20 -32.94 -22.31
C GLU A 370 2.24 -33.75 -21.41
N LEU A 371 1.24 -33.11 -20.80
CA LEU A 371 0.18 -33.77 -20.01
C LEU A 371 -1.09 -34.05 -20.84
N GLY A 372 -1.11 -33.71 -22.13
CA GLY A 372 -2.27 -33.92 -23.02
C GLY A 372 -3.33 -32.82 -22.97
N VAL A 373 -3.10 -31.73 -22.23
CA VAL A 373 -4.01 -30.58 -22.09
C VAL A 373 -3.41 -29.29 -22.68
N GLY A 374 -2.75 -29.42 -23.84
CA GLY A 374 -2.04 -28.33 -24.52
C GLY A 374 -2.85 -27.05 -24.77
N PRO A 375 -4.11 -27.10 -25.27
CA PRO A 375 -4.92 -25.90 -25.49
C PRO A 375 -5.13 -25.07 -24.22
N LEU A 376 -5.34 -25.73 -23.08
CA LEU A 376 -5.46 -25.06 -21.79
C LEU A 376 -4.17 -24.32 -21.44
N GLY A 377 -3.01 -24.95 -21.64
CA GLY A 377 -1.71 -24.32 -21.36
C GLY A 377 -1.42 -23.07 -22.19
N VAL A 378 -1.85 -23.04 -23.45
CA VAL A 378 -1.73 -21.85 -24.30
C VAL A 378 -2.62 -20.71 -23.76
N ILE A 379 -3.86 -21.00 -23.38
CA ILE A 379 -4.78 -20.00 -22.80
C ILE A 379 -4.21 -19.44 -21.49
N LEU A 380 -3.79 -20.31 -20.57
CA LEU A 380 -3.23 -19.89 -19.28
C LEU A 380 -1.94 -19.08 -19.45
N GLY A 381 -1.06 -19.50 -20.36
CA GLY A 381 0.17 -18.78 -20.68
C GLY A 381 -0.09 -17.40 -21.28
N PHE A 382 -1.09 -17.28 -22.16
CA PHE A 382 -1.52 -15.99 -22.72
C PHE A 382 -2.10 -15.07 -21.65
N LEU A 383 -3.01 -15.57 -20.80
CA LEU A 383 -3.59 -14.79 -19.69
C LEU A 383 -2.50 -14.26 -18.74
N PHE A 384 -1.58 -15.14 -18.32
CA PHE A 384 -0.43 -14.74 -17.51
C PHE A 384 0.39 -13.63 -18.19
N THR A 385 0.68 -13.79 -19.49
CA THR A 385 1.49 -12.84 -20.26
C THR A 385 0.86 -11.44 -20.25
N CYS A 386 -0.44 -11.35 -20.54
CA CYS A 386 -1.16 -10.06 -20.53
C CYS A 386 -1.17 -9.41 -19.15
N MET A 387 -1.48 -10.17 -18.10
CA MET A 387 -1.51 -9.67 -16.72
C MET A 387 -0.13 -9.23 -16.25
N CYS A 388 0.93 -9.96 -16.60
CA CYS A 388 2.31 -9.59 -16.24
C CYS A 388 2.75 -8.29 -16.92
N ILE A 389 2.41 -8.08 -18.20
CA ILE A 389 2.69 -6.81 -18.89
C ILE A 389 1.96 -5.67 -18.19
N MET A 390 0.66 -5.81 -17.88
CA MET A 390 -0.09 -4.76 -17.19
C MET A 390 0.46 -4.49 -15.78
N GLY A 391 0.72 -5.54 -14.99
CA GLY A 391 1.30 -5.44 -13.66
C GLY A 391 2.68 -4.77 -13.65
N SER A 392 3.46 -4.95 -14.73
CA SER A 392 4.77 -4.31 -14.85
C SER A 392 4.71 -2.78 -14.98
N PHE A 393 3.65 -2.23 -15.59
CA PHE A 393 3.48 -0.77 -15.72
C PHE A 393 2.88 -0.12 -14.47
N GLY A 394 2.03 -0.82 -13.71
CA GLY A 394 1.47 -0.26 -12.49
C GLY A 394 2.36 -0.51 -11.27
N GLY A 395 2.15 -1.62 -10.56
CA GLY A 395 2.80 -1.97 -9.29
C GLY A 395 4.32 -2.09 -9.40
N GLY A 396 4.81 -2.59 -10.54
CA GLY A 396 6.25 -2.68 -10.83
C GLY A 396 6.91 -1.38 -11.29
N ASN A 397 6.15 -0.32 -11.57
CA ASN A 397 6.65 0.90 -12.21
C ASN A 397 6.01 2.18 -11.67
N MET A 398 4.80 2.54 -12.12
CA MET A 398 4.19 3.82 -11.78
C MET A 398 4.00 3.98 -10.27
N PHE A 399 3.61 2.90 -9.56
CA PHE A 399 3.49 2.88 -8.11
C PHE A 399 4.81 3.19 -7.40
N GLN A 400 5.89 2.52 -7.83
CA GLN A 400 7.21 2.66 -7.21
C GLN A 400 7.74 4.07 -7.38
N SER A 401 7.58 4.64 -8.58
CA SER A 401 7.99 6.01 -8.89
C SER A 401 7.20 7.04 -8.08
N ASN A 402 5.87 6.86 -7.99
CA ASN A 402 4.99 7.74 -7.22
C ASN A 402 5.38 7.78 -5.74
N GLN A 403 5.42 6.60 -5.10
CA GLN A 403 5.66 6.48 -3.68
C GLN A 403 7.04 6.96 -3.27
N ALA A 404 8.08 6.65 -4.06
CA ALA A 404 9.42 7.14 -3.78
C ALA A 404 9.53 8.68 -3.91
N GLY A 405 8.86 9.25 -4.91
CA GLY A 405 8.78 10.71 -5.09
C GLY A 405 8.07 11.38 -3.92
N GLN A 406 6.94 10.84 -3.48
CA GLN A 406 6.17 11.36 -2.35
C GLN A 406 6.92 11.27 -1.02
N GLN A 407 7.62 10.16 -0.76
CA GLN A 407 8.45 10.00 0.44
C GLN A 407 9.60 11.03 0.46
N MET A 408 10.21 11.29 -0.69
CA MET A 408 11.28 12.27 -0.78
C MET A 408 10.75 13.70 -0.65
N LEU A 409 9.62 14.01 -1.29
CA LEU A 409 8.94 15.30 -1.19
C LEU A 409 8.55 15.62 0.25
N THR A 410 8.00 14.61 0.94
CA THR A 410 7.70 14.61 2.39
C THR A 410 8.90 15.15 3.19
N MET A 411 10.11 14.66 2.95
CA MET A 411 11.31 15.15 3.66
C MET A 411 11.64 16.62 3.35
N PHE A 412 11.54 17.03 2.08
CA PHE A 412 11.85 18.41 1.68
C PHE A 412 10.83 19.43 2.20
N GLN A 413 9.58 18.99 2.39
CA GLN A 413 8.48 19.81 2.91
C GLN A 413 8.23 19.58 4.41
N ALA A 414 9.18 18.97 5.14
CA ALA A 414 8.97 18.68 6.57
C ALA A 414 8.70 19.94 7.39
N GLU A 415 9.48 21.01 7.20
CA GLU A 415 9.27 22.30 7.87
C GLU A 415 7.92 22.94 7.48
N ASP A 416 7.64 22.99 6.17
CA ASP A 416 6.44 23.63 5.65
C ASP A 416 5.17 22.87 6.12
N ARG A 417 5.23 21.53 6.24
CA ARG A 417 4.16 20.70 6.81
C ARG A 417 3.98 20.88 8.31
N ALA A 418 5.06 21.06 9.07
CA ALA A 418 4.96 21.39 10.49
C ALA A 418 4.28 22.77 10.69
N GLU A 419 4.57 23.73 9.81
CA GLU A 419 3.89 25.02 9.81
C GLU A 419 2.41 24.91 9.41
N MET A 420 2.08 24.13 8.38
CA MET A 420 0.69 23.81 8.02
C MET A 420 -0.08 23.15 9.17
N ALA A 421 0.52 22.19 9.88
CA ALA A 421 -0.11 21.54 11.03
C ALA A 421 -0.37 22.55 12.17
N ASN A 422 0.57 23.46 12.41
CA ASN A 422 0.42 24.53 13.40
C ASN A 422 -0.72 25.51 13.01
N LEU A 423 -0.78 25.94 11.74
CA LEU A 423 -1.86 26.78 11.24
C LEU A 423 -3.22 26.07 11.39
N ASN A 424 -3.31 24.78 11.05
CA ASN A 424 -4.53 24.00 11.23
C ASN A 424 -4.95 23.89 12.71
N ALA A 425 -4.00 23.68 13.62
CA ALA A 425 -4.28 23.65 15.06
C ALA A 425 -4.78 25.00 15.57
N GLN A 426 -4.17 26.11 15.12
CA GLN A 426 -4.61 27.46 15.46
C GLN A 426 -5.98 27.79 14.88
N ILE A 427 -6.29 27.37 13.65
CA ILE A 427 -7.63 27.51 13.03
C ILE A 427 -8.66 26.73 13.86
N LYS A 428 -8.35 25.50 14.27
CA LYS A 428 -9.23 24.68 15.11
C LYS A 428 -9.48 25.34 16.47
N GLN A 429 -8.44 25.92 17.07
CA GLN A 429 -8.53 26.64 18.35
C GLN A 429 -9.32 27.96 18.21
N ALA A 430 -9.00 28.79 17.22
CA ALA A 430 -9.74 30.02 16.92
C ALA A 430 -11.21 29.73 16.59
N GLY A 431 -11.45 28.58 15.96
CA GLY A 431 -12.75 27.92 15.89
C GLY A 431 -13.35 27.81 17.29
N ALA A 432 -12.80 26.97 18.15
CA ALA A 432 -13.32 26.75 19.51
C ALA A 432 -13.61 28.05 20.29
N ASP A 433 -12.82 29.11 20.05
CA ASP A 433 -12.97 30.43 20.66
C ASP A 433 -14.00 31.36 19.95
N ASN A 434 -14.62 30.90 18.85
CA ASN A 434 -15.53 31.64 17.96
C ASN A 434 -14.95 32.97 17.46
N ASN A 435 -13.65 33.00 17.14
CA ASN A 435 -12.97 34.18 16.64
C ASN A 435 -12.87 34.18 15.10
N THR A 436 -13.93 34.67 14.45
CA THR A 436 -14.11 34.69 12.99
C THR A 436 -13.01 35.44 12.25
N GLU A 437 -12.54 36.58 12.77
CA GLU A 437 -11.48 37.39 12.15
C GLU A 437 -10.14 36.63 12.13
N GLN A 438 -9.81 35.98 13.24
CA GLN A 438 -8.58 35.18 13.37
C GLN A 438 -8.61 33.93 12.47
N ILE A 439 -9.76 33.29 12.30
CA ILE A 439 -9.90 32.15 11.38
C ILE A 439 -9.60 32.56 9.94
N LEU A 440 -10.16 33.69 9.49
CA LEU A 440 -9.97 34.18 8.11
C LEU A 440 -8.51 34.55 7.83
N GLU A 441 -7.82 35.16 8.80
CA GLU A 441 -6.40 35.50 8.66
C GLU A 441 -5.52 34.25 8.58
N LEU A 442 -5.70 33.30 9.50
CA LEU A 442 -4.94 32.05 9.54
C LEU A 442 -5.19 31.16 8.32
N ASP A 443 -6.44 31.11 7.86
CA ASP A 443 -6.82 30.39 6.64
C ASP A 443 -6.14 30.98 5.39
N SER A 444 -6.08 32.31 5.29
CA SER A 444 -5.34 32.96 4.20
C SER A 444 -3.85 32.61 4.22
N GLN A 445 -3.23 32.48 5.40
CA GLN A 445 -1.84 32.04 5.53
C GLN A 445 -1.69 30.56 5.14
N ARG A 446 -2.62 29.71 5.57
CA ARG A 446 -2.67 28.28 5.21
C ARG A 446 -2.77 28.09 3.71
N GLU A 447 -3.67 28.78 3.02
CA GLU A 447 -3.84 28.65 1.57
C GLU A 447 -2.63 29.18 0.80
N ALA A 448 -2.00 30.27 1.25
CA ALA A 448 -0.77 30.76 0.66
C ALA A 448 0.38 29.76 0.80
N LEU A 449 0.56 29.20 2.00
CA LEU A 449 1.58 28.18 2.27
C LEU A 449 1.31 26.90 1.48
N LYS A 450 0.06 26.45 1.43
CA LYS A 450 -0.37 25.29 0.64
C LYS A 450 -0.08 25.49 -0.85
N ALA A 451 -0.40 26.65 -1.41
CA ALA A 451 -0.11 26.95 -2.81
C ALA A 451 1.40 26.94 -3.11
N GLU A 452 2.24 27.49 -2.21
CA GLU A 452 3.70 27.39 -2.35
C GLU A 452 4.20 25.94 -2.27
N MET A 453 3.61 25.13 -1.37
CA MET A 453 3.93 23.71 -1.24
C MET A 453 3.51 22.91 -2.48
N ASP A 454 2.33 23.17 -3.03
CA ASP A 454 1.82 22.48 -4.22
C ASP A 454 2.68 22.81 -5.45
N ASP A 455 3.02 24.09 -5.68
CA ASP A 455 3.89 24.51 -6.80
C ASP A 455 5.30 23.90 -6.71
N PHE A 456 5.89 23.91 -5.51
CA PHE A 456 7.16 23.22 -5.26
C PHE A 456 7.02 21.71 -5.46
N GLY A 457 5.93 21.12 -4.98
CA GLY A 457 5.65 19.70 -5.07
C GLY A 457 5.56 19.21 -6.51
N ASP A 458 4.86 19.94 -7.37
CA ASP A 458 4.70 19.58 -8.77
C ASP A 458 6.02 19.71 -9.54
N THR A 459 6.75 20.81 -9.33
CA THR A 459 8.09 20.99 -9.92
C THR A 459 9.06 19.89 -9.45
N PHE A 460 9.00 19.54 -8.16
CA PHE A 460 9.84 18.50 -7.57
C PHE A 460 9.52 17.12 -8.15
N LYS A 461 8.24 16.72 -8.22
CA LYS A 461 7.80 15.45 -8.79
C LYS A 461 8.23 15.29 -10.24
N MET A 462 8.11 16.34 -11.05
CA MET A 462 8.59 16.33 -12.44
C MET A 462 10.10 16.10 -12.52
N GLY A 463 10.87 16.82 -11.71
CA GLY A 463 12.32 16.65 -11.64
C GLY A 463 12.72 15.24 -11.20
N PHE A 464 12.11 14.75 -10.12
CA PHE A 464 12.33 13.41 -9.59
C PHE A 464 11.99 12.34 -10.63
N GLY A 465 10.82 12.42 -11.25
CA GLY A 465 10.38 11.48 -12.29
C GLY A 465 11.35 11.42 -13.47
N LEU A 466 11.86 12.57 -13.93
CA LEU A 466 12.82 12.63 -15.04
C LEU A 466 14.15 11.97 -14.67
N ILE A 467 14.63 12.21 -13.44
CA ILE A 467 15.86 11.61 -12.93
C ILE A 467 15.69 10.10 -12.78
N MET A 468 14.61 9.64 -12.14
CA MET A 468 14.33 8.23 -11.96
C MET A 468 14.18 7.50 -13.30
N ALA A 469 13.43 8.07 -14.25
CA ALA A 469 13.27 7.53 -15.59
C ALA A 469 14.63 7.41 -16.31
N THR A 470 15.51 8.40 -16.16
CA THR A 470 16.87 8.38 -16.75
C THR A 470 17.74 7.30 -16.11
N LEU A 471 17.74 7.18 -14.79
CA LEU A 471 18.49 6.15 -14.08
C LEU A 471 18.02 4.74 -14.48
N VAL A 472 16.70 4.54 -14.56
CA VAL A 472 16.10 3.27 -14.99
C VAL A 472 16.50 2.97 -16.44
N ALA A 473 16.40 3.96 -17.33
CA ALA A 473 16.77 3.84 -18.75
C ALA A 473 18.21 3.35 -18.93
N ILE A 474 19.17 3.94 -18.21
CA ILE A 474 20.59 3.56 -18.27
C ILE A 474 20.77 2.06 -17.97
N VAL A 475 20.04 1.52 -17.00
CA VAL A 475 20.17 0.12 -16.59
C VAL A 475 19.44 -0.81 -17.56
N ILE A 476 18.17 -0.55 -17.88
CA ILE A 476 17.33 -1.46 -18.66
C ILE A 476 17.78 -1.55 -20.12
N ILE A 477 18.42 -0.51 -20.68
CA ILE A 477 18.98 -0.55 -22.04
C ILE A 477 20.05 -1.64 -22.14
N GLY A 478 20.81 -1.89 -21.07
CA GLY A 478 21.82 -2.94 -21.00
C GLY A 478 21.28 -4.37 -20.82
N GLY A 479 19.95 -4.54 -20.68
CA GLY A 479 19.31 -5.84 -20.51
C GLY A 479 19.64 -6.55 -19.20
N ILE A 480 19.36 -7.85 -19.11
CA ILE A 480 19.42 -8.63 -17.86
C ILE A 480 20.81 -8.65 -17.21
N LYS A 481 21.90 -8.61 -18.00
CA LYS A 481 23.26 -8.56 -17.48
C LYS A 481 23.54 -7.26 -16.72
N SER A 482 23.01 -6.14 -17.22
CA SER A 482 23.12 -4.84 -16.57
C SER A 482 22.28 -4.82 -15.30
N ILE A 483 21.02 -5.26 -15.40
CA ILE A 483 20.08 -5.36 -14.28
C ILE A 483 20.69 -6.20 -13.15
N GLY A 484 21.15 -7.42 -13.45
CA GLY A 484 21.77 -8.31 -12.47
C GLY A 484 23.01 -7.72 -11.80
N LYS A 485 23.88 -7.04 -12.55
CA LYS A 485 25.08 -6.38 -12.00
C LYS A 485 24.74 -5.22 -11.07
N VAL A 486 23.67 -4.49 -11.36
CA VAL A 486 23.18 -3.39 -10.53
C VAL A 486 22.49 -3.94 -9.28
N ALA A 487 21.58 -4.90 -9.46
CA ALA A 487 20.84 -5.55 -8.37
C ALA A 487 21.77 -6.25 -7.37
N GLU A 488 22.78 -7.00 -7.85
CA GLU A 488 23.78 -7.67 -7.00
C GLU A 488 24.53 -6.70 -6.05
N ARG A 489 24.64 -5.42 -6.41
CA ARG A 489 25.30 -4.40 -5.59
C ARG A 489 24.32 -3.62 -4.71
N ILE A 490 23.18 -3.22 -5.27
CA ILE A 490 22.21 -2.37 -4.58
C ILE A 490 21.42 -3.17 -3.55
N VAL A 491 20.95 -4.37 -3.90
CA VAL A 491 20.01 -5.14 -3.07
C VAL A 491 20.62 -5.52 -1.71
N PRO A 492 21.85 -6.08 -1.65
CA PRO A 492 22.44 -6.38 -0.34
C PRO A 492 22.68 -5.12 0.49
N ALA A 493 23.05 -4.01 -0.14
CA ALA A 493 23.30 -2.75 0.56
C ALA A 493 22.01 -2.16 1.16
N MET A 494 20.93 -2.06 0.39
CA MET A 494 19.65 -1.52 0.86
C MET A 494 19.04 -2.39 1.97
N CYS A 495 19.08 -3.72 1.81
CA CYS A 495 18.59 -4.64 2.84
C CYS A 495 19.43 -4.55 4.13
N LEU A 496 20.76 -4.48 4.02
CA LEU A 496 21.64 -4.42 5.18
C LEU A 496 21.47 -3.12 5.97
N ILE A 497 21.40 -1.97 5.29
CA ILE A 497 21.17 -0.67 5.93
C ILE A 497 19.86 -0.69 6.73
N TYR A 498 18.80 -1.19 6.11
CA TYR A 498 17.48 -1.28 6.73
C TYR A 498 17.47 -2.26 7.91
N ILE A 499 17.98 -3.47 7.72
CA ILE A 499 18.06 -4.51 8.76
C ILE A 499 18.86 -4.03 9.98
N ILE A 500 20.00 -3.35 9.78
CA ILE A 500 20.81 -2.83 10.89
C ILE A 500 20.01 -1.85 11.74
N ALA A 501 19.24 -0.97 11.12
CA ALA A 501 18.42 -0.01 11.85
C ALA A 501 17.26 -0.67 12.58
N CYS A 502 16.56 -1.61 11.95
CA CYS A 502 15.52 -2.39 12.63
C CYS A 502 16.10 -3.16 13.82
N LEU A 503 17.25 -3.84 13.62
CA LEU A 503 17.93 -4.57 14.67
C LEU A 503 18.33 -3.64 15.82
N TRP A 504 18.78 -2.41 15.53
CA TRP A 504 19.07 -1.44 16.58
C TRP A 504 17.83 -1.16 17.45
N VAL A 505 16.68 -0.85 16.84
CA VAL A 505 15.42 -0.58 17.56
C VAL A 505 14.98 -1.82 18.36
N ILE A 506 15.03 -3.00 17.75
CA ILE A 506 14.64 -4.27 18.38
C ILE A 506 15.56 -4.59 19.57
N LEU A 507 16.88 -4.37 19.43
CA LEU A 507 17.86 -4.64 20.48
C LEU A 507 17.74 -3.66 21.66
N MET A 508 17.29 -2.42 21.42
CA MET A 508 17.01 -1.46 22.50
C MET A 508 15.73 -1.80 23.28
N ASN A 509 14.81 -2.56 22.67
CA ASN A 509 13.51 -2.93 23.24
C ASN A 509 13.37 -4.45 23.50
N LEU A 510 14.48 -5.15 23.76
CA LEU A 510 14.50 -6.61 23.93
C LEU A 510 13.54 -7.13 25.01
N THR A 511 13.26 -6.32 26.04
CA THR A 511 12.37 -6.68 27.15
C THR A 511 10.91 -6.81 26.72
N GLU A 512 10.50 -6.12 25.66
CA GLU A 512 9.12 -6.08 25.18
C GLU A 512 8.81 -7.23 24.21
N ILE A 513 9.84 -7.74 23.52
CA ILE A 513 9.72 -8.76 22.46
C ILE A 513 8.91 -9.98 22.90
N PRO A 514 9.13 -10.61 24.08
CA PRO A 514 8.34 -11.78 24.48
C PRO A 514 6.84 -11.49 24.56
N SER A 515 6.46 -10.29 25.02
CA SER A 515 5.06 -9.88 25.10
C SER A 515 4.46 -9.63 23.71
N LEU A 516 5.21 -9.01 22.81
CA LEU A 516 4.79 -8.77 21.43
C LEU A 516 4.61 -10.07 20.66
N ILE A 517 5.51 -11.05 20.83
CA ILE A 517 5.35 -12.39 20.26
C ILE A 517 4.06 -13.01 20.80
N SER A 518 3.80 -12.95 22.11
CA SER A 518 2.56 -13.47 22.68
C SER A 518 1.32 -12.79 22.08
N MET A 519 1.36 -11.48 21.88
CA MET A 519 0.28 -10.71 21.27
C MET A 519 0.03 -11.15 19.81
N ILE A 520 1.09 -11.24 19.00
CA ILE A 520 1.00 -11.69 17.60
C ILE A 520 0.29 -13.05 17.51
N PHE A 521 0.68 -14.01 18.36
CA PHE A 521 0.05 -15.34 18.36
C PHE A 521 -1.40 -15.30 18.87
N THR A 522 -1.68 -14.53 19.91
CA THR A 522 -3.04 -14.47 20.49
C THR A 522 -4.02 -13.83 19.51
N GLU A 523 -3.65 -12.71 18.89
CA GLU A 523 -4.45 -12.00 17.90
C GLU A 523 -4.65 -12.82 16.62
N ALA A 524 -3.65 -13.60 16.20
CA ALA A 524 -3.73 -14.41 14.99
C ALA A 524 -4.79 -15.52 15.06
N PHE A 525 -5.07 -16.01 16.26
CA PHE A 525 -6.02 -17.10 16.50
C PHE A 525 -7.26 -16.65 17.28
N ASN A 526 -7.46 -15.34 17.45
CA ASN A 526 -8.63 -14.81 18.14
C ASN A 526 -9.89 -14.99 17.26
N PRO A 527 -10.88 -15.80 17.68
CA PRO A 527 -12.10 -16.03 16.90
C PRO A 527 -12.97 -14.79 16.77
N GLU A 528 -12.89 -13.88 17.75
CA GLU A 528 -13.61 -12.60 17.80
C GLU A 528 -12.82 -11.48 17.10
N ALA A 529 -11.71 -11.81 16.43
CA ALA A 529 -10.92 -10.82 15.70
C ALA A 529 -11.69 -10.17 14.54
N PHE A 530 -11.20 -9.00 14.16
CA PHE A 530 -11.65 -8.07 13.11
C PHE A 530 -12.06 -8.70 11.76
N GLY A 531 -13.01 -8.06 11.05
CA GLY A 531 -13.28 -8.29 9.62
C GLY A 531 -13.73 -9.71 9.22
N GLY A 532 -14.34 -10.46 10.14
CA GLY A 532 -14.75 -11.86 9.93
C GLY A 532 -14.02 -12.89 10.82
N GLY A 533 -13.55 -12.49 12.01
CA GLY A 533 -12.85 -13.39 12.92
C GLY A 533 -11.43 -13.70 12.46
N LEU A 534 -10.93 -14.85 12.90
CA LEU A 534 -9.68 -15.46 12.43
C LEU A 534 -9.52 -15.43 10.91
N VAL A 535 -10.63 -15.60 10.17
CA VAL A 535 -10.62 -15.62 8.69
C VAL A 535 -10.24 -14.26 8.12
N GLY A 536 -10.76 -13.16 8.67
CA GLY A 536 -10.43 -11.80 8.22
C GLY A 536 -8.95 -11.48 8.42
N VAL A 537 -8.43 -11.79 9.62
CA VAL A 537 -6.99 -11.64 9.96
C VAL A 537 -6.09 -12.40 8.99
N LEU A 538 -6.47 -13.65 8.71
CA LEU A 538 -5.75 -14.52 7.79
C LEU A 538 -5.74 -13.96 6.39
N VAL A 539 -6.88 -13.47 5.89
CA VAL A 539 -6.99 -12.88 4.54
C VAL A 539 -6.05 -11.70 4.38
N ILE A 540 -6.08 -10.77 5.34
CA ILE A 540 -5.23 -9.58 5.31
C ILE A 540 -3.75 -10.00 5.31
N GLY A 541 -3.37 -10.93 6.18
CA GLY A 541 -2.01 -11.45 6.24
C GLY A 541 -1.55 -12.13 4.95
N VAL A 542 -2.39 -12.98 4.34
CA VAL A 542 -2.08 -13.68 3.09
C VAL A 542 -2.01 -12.69 1.91
N GLN A 543 -2.98 -11.77 1.80
CA GLN A 543 -3.03 -10.80 0.72
C GLN A 543 -1.79 -9.92 0.72
N ARG A 544 -1.39 -9.39 1.88
CA ARG A 544 -0.21 -8.53 2.00
C ARG A 544 1.09 -9.31 1.85
N ALA A 545 1.15 -10.57 2.29
CA ALA A 545 2.29 -11.44 2.01
C ALA A 545 2.47 -11.72 0.51
N ALA A 546 1.38 -11.96 -0.22
CA ALA A 546 1.41 -12.24 -1.64
C ALA A 546 1.96 -11.05 -2.45
N PHE A 547 1.67 -9.81 -2.03
CA PHE A 547 2.26 -8.60 -2.62
C PHE A 547 3.73 -8.38 -2.24
N SER A 548 4.16 -8.86 -1.08
CA SER A 548 5.55 -8.74 -0.64
C SER A 548 6.45 -9.73 -1.38
N ASN A 549 6.19 -11.03 -1.24
CA ASN A 549 7.11 -12.06 -1.76
C ASN A 549 6.76 -12.61 -3.14
N GLU A 550 5.56 -12.32 -3.66
CA GLU A 550 5.04 -12.81 -4.96
C GLU A 550 5.09 -14.33 -5.11
N ALA A 551 5.03 -15.08 -4.01
CA ALA A 551 5.12 -16.54 -4.05
C ALA A 551 3.91 -17.16 -4.75
N GLY A 552 4.16 -17.96 -5.79
CA GLY A 552 3.08 -18.59 -6.57
C GLY A 552 2.44 -17.66 -7.59
N VAL A 553 2.88 -16.41 -7.69
CA VAL A 553 2.47 -15.48 -8.76
C VAL A 553 3.14 -15.86 -10.08
N GLY A 554 4.40 -16.30 -10.05
CA GLY A 554 5.14 -16.81 -11.21
C GLY A 554 6.06 -15.80 -11.91
N SER A 555 6.11 -14.56 -11.45
CA SER A 555 6.99 -13.49 -11.94
C SER A 555 8.49 -13.83 -11.76
N ALA A 556 8.88 -14.26 -10.56
CA ALA A 556 10.27 -14.57 -10.22
C ALA A 556 10.90 -15.65 -11.12
N ALA A 557 10.10 -16.61 -11.58
CA ALA A 557 10.53 -17.67 -12.50
C ALA A 557 11.10 -17.12 -13.82
N ILE A 558 10.72 -15.90 -14.21
CA ILE A 558 11.21 -15.24 -15.44
C ILE A 558 12.69 -14.91 -15.32
N VAL A 559 13.10 -14.23 -14.23
CA VAL A 559 14.52 -13.91 -13.98
C VAL A 559 15.30 -15.17 -13.65
N HIS A 560 14.75 -16.04 -12.80
CA HIS A 560 15.42 -17.27 -12.42
C HIS A 560 15.71 -18.16 -13.62
N SER A 561 14.88 -18.15 -14.67
CA SER A 561 15.17 -18.90 -15.91
C SER A 561 16.46 -18.46 -16.64
N ALA A 562 16.90 -17.22 -16.44
CA ALA A 562 18.11 -16.67 -17.07
C ALA A 562 19.41 -17.08 -16.35
N ALA A 563 19.33 -17.73 -15.19
CA ALA A 563 20.49 -18.19 -14.45
C ALA A 563 21.25 -19.29 -15.21
N LYS A 564 22.58 -19.25 -15.13
CA LYS A 564 23.47 -20.27 -15.71
C LYS A 564 23.40 -21.57 -14.92
N THR A 565 22.59 -22.52 -15.39
CA THR A 565 22.54 -23.87 -14.82
C THR A 565 21.88 -24.88 -15.73
N ASP A 566 22.43 -26.10 -15.77
CA ASP A 566 21.79 -27.25 -16.44
C ASP A 566 20.89 -28.05 -15.49
N GLU A 567 20.84 -27.68 -14.20
CA GLU A 567 20.08 -28.36 -13.17
C GLU A 567 18.92 -27.48 -12.68
N PRO A 568 17.69 -27.62 -13.21
CA PRO A 568 16.57 -26.74 -12.84
C PRO A 568 16.28 -26.68 -11.34
N ILE A 569 16.46 -27.82 -10.65
CA ILE A 569 16.27 -27.92 -9.20
C ILE A 569 17.28 -27.07 -8.43
N ARG A 570 18.50 -26.90 -8.96
CA ARG A 570 19.53 -26.06 -8.36
C ARG A 570 19.03 -24.61 -8.22
N GLU A 571 18.45 -24.08 -9.29
CA GLU A 571 17.85 -22.74 -9.26
C GLU A 571 16.59 -22.67 -8.39
N GLY A 572 15.77 -23.72 -8.40
CA GLY A 572 14.64 -23.82 -7.48
C GLY A 572 15.05 -23.66 -6.02
N PHE A 573 16.19 -24.24 -5.61
CA PHE A 573 16.73 -24.04 -4.26
C PHE A 573 17.11 -22.58 -4.02
N VAL A 574 17.74 -21.91 -4.99
CA VAL A 574 18.09 -20.47 -4.87
C VAL A 574 16.85 -19.62 -4.60
N ALA A 575 15.77 -19.86 -5.33
CA ALA A 575 14.51 -19.13 -5.19
C ALA A 575 13.85 -19.28 -3.81
N LEU A 576 14.18 -20.33 -3.03
CA LEU A 576 13.71 -20.45 -1.63
C LEU A 576 14.16 -19.26 -0.77
N LEU A 577 15.31 -18.67 -1.10
CA LEU A 577 15.87 -17.58 -0.30
C LEU A 577 15.07 -16.29 -0.47
N GLU A 578 14.28 -16.13 -1.53
CA GLU A 578 13.54 -14.88 -1.75
C GLU A 578 12.49 -14.64 -0.66
N PRO A 579 11.47 -15.52 -0.45
CA PRO A 579 10.46 -15.26 0.58
C PRO A 579 11.04 -15.29 1.99
N PHE A 580 12.16 -16.00 2.19
CA PHE A 580 12.88 -15.99 3.46
C PHE A 580 13.49 -14.61 3.76
N ILE A 581 14.26 -14.04 2.84
CA ILE A 581 14.87 -12.71 3.04
C ILE A 581 13.77 -11.64 3.11
N ASP A 582 12.80 -11.73 2.21
CA ASP A 582 11.73 -10.76 2.05
C ASP A 582 10.77 -10.72 3.24
N THR A 583 10.05 -11.82 3.48
CA THR A 583 8.94 -11.85 4.44
C THR A 583 9.42 -12.28 5.83
N ILE A 584 10.27 -13.32 5.91
CA ILE A 584 10.68 -13.87 7.21
C ILE A 584 11.69 -12.96 7.91
N VAL A 585 12.58 -12.30 7.17
CA VAL A 585 13.59 -11.40 7.74
C VAL A 585 13.16 -9.94 7.67
N VAL A 586 13.08 -9.35 6.47
CA VAL A 586 12.86 -7.90 6.33
C VAL A 586 11.50 -7.49 6.86
N CYS A 587 10.41 -8.11 6.39
CA CYS A 587 9.06 -7.74 6.86
C CYS A 587 8.86 -7.99 8.35
N SER A 588 9.40 -9.09 8.90
CA SER A 588 9.32 -9.35 10.34
C SER A 588 10.00 -8.28 11.18
N MET A 589 11.16 -7.79 10.72
CA MET A 589 11.86 -6.72 11.39
C MET A 589 11.07 -5.41 11.33
N THR A 590 10.46 -5.08 10.20
CA THR A 590 9.55 -3.93 10.08
C THR A 590 8.36 -4.08 11.03
N ALA A 591 7.68 -5.22 11.01
CA ALA A 591 6.52 -5.48 11.85
C ALA A 591 6.85 -5.30 13.34
N LEU A 592 7.99 -5.85 13.79
CA LEU A 592 8.43 -5.68 15.17
C LEU A 592 8.67 -4.22 15.54
N VAL A 593 9.31 -3.41 14.67
CA VAL A 593 9.50 -1.98 14.95
C VAL A 593 8.15 -1.26 15.09
N ILE A 594 7.20 -1.55 14.21
CA ILE A 594 5.87 -0.94 14.25
C ILE A 594 5.09 -1.37 15.52
N LEU A 595 5.25 -2.62 15.94
CA LEU A 595 4.64 -3.12 17.17
C LEU A 595 5.27 -2.51 18.43
N ILE A 596 6.60 -2.39 18.48
CA ILE A 596 7.35 -1.74 19.57
C ILE A 596 6.93 -0.28 19.73
N THR A 597 6.79 0.42 18.61
CA THR A 597 6.44 1.86 18.60
C THR A 597 4.96 2.13 18.84
N GLY A 598 4.10 1.11 18.77
CA GLY A 598 2.65 1.28 18.84
C GLY A 598 2.06 2.00 17.62
N ALA A 599 2.81 2.13 16.52
CA ALA A 599 2.34 2.91 15.37
C ALA A 599 1.11 2.29 14.68
N TRP A 600 0.90 0.97 14.82
CA TRP A 600 -0.23 0.25 14.21
C TRP A 600 -1.60 0.58 14.84
N ASN A 601 -1.64 1.05 16.09
CA ASN A 601 -2.87 1.37 16.81
C ASN A 601 -2.92 2.83 17.31
N ASN A 602 -2.09 3.71 16.74
CA ASN A 602 -2.06 5.12 17.09
C ASN A 602 -3.10 5.91 16.28
N THR A 603 -4.22 6.27 16.93
CA THR A 603 -5.34 7.00 16.31
C THR A 603 -4.93 8.37 15.77
N ASP A 604 -4.07 9.10 16.50
CA ASP A 604 -3.64 10.45 16.10
C ASP A 604 -2.86 10.38 14.76
N TRP A 605 -1.99 9.39 14.63
CA TRP A 605 -1.20 9.19 13.41
C TRP A 605 -2.05 8.70 12.24
N ILE A 606 -2.94 7.73 12.48
CA ILE A 606 -3.66 7.04 11.40
C ILE A 606 -4.91 7.79 10.97
N VAL A 607 -5.70 8.31 11.92
CA VAL A 607 -7.00 8.94 11.65
C VAL A 607 -6.84 10.44 11.51
N GLU A 608 -6.20 11.12 12.45
CA GLU A 608 -6.12 12.58 12.42
C GLU A 608 -5.10 13.09 11.39
N GLN A 609 -3.93 12.45 11.32
CA GLN A 609 -2.89 12.82 10.36
C GLN A 609 -2.95 12.05 9.03
N GLY A 610 -3.77 11.00 8.95
CA GLY A 610 -3.94 10.20 7.74
C GLY A 610 -2.68 9.43 7.32
N LEU A 611 -1.76 9.14 8.25
CA LEU A 611 -0.52 8.44 7.93
C LEU A 611 -0.80 6.97 7.63
N ALA A 612 -0.37 6.53 6.45
CA ALA A 612 -0.47 5.14 6.02
C ALA A 612 0.81 4.68 5.31
N GLY A 613 0.96 3.36 5.17
CA GLY A 613 2.05 2.78 4.38
C GLY A 613 3.44 3.20 4.86
N THR A 614 4.27 3.71 3.93
CA THR A 614 5.65 4.13 4.20
C THR A 614 5.75 5.35 5.11
N SER A 615 4.78 6.27 5.03
CA SER A 615 4.76 7.47 5.86
C SER A 615 4.56 7.11 7.34
N LEU A 616 3.66 6.18 7.64
CA LEU A 616 3.50 5.65 8.99
C LEU A 616 4.75 4.92 9.49
N THR A 617 5.44 4.18 8.62
CA THR A 617 6.74 3.58 8.99
C THR A 617 7.77 4.65 9.29
N SER A 618 7.83 5.72 8.51
CA SER A 618 8.76 6.82 8.74
C SER A 618 8.57 7.44 10.13
N GLU A 619 7.32 7.76 10.48
CA GLU A 619 6.94 8.32 11.77
C GLU A 619 7.29 7.38 12.93
N ALA A 620 6.96 6.09 12.77
CA ALA A 620 7.27 5.06 13.76
C ALA A 620 8.77 5.02 14.08
N PHE A 621 9.63 5.01 13.05
CA PHE A 621 11.07 5.01 13.28
C PHE A 621 11.58 6.35 13.79
N GLU A 622 11.02 7.49 13.36
CA GLU A 622 11.42 8.82 13.85
C GLU A 622 11.24 8.95 15.36
N SER A 623 10.17 8.36 15.91
CA SER A 623 9.89 8.36 17.35
C SER A 623 11.00 7.71 18.20
N VAL A 624 11.80 6.81 17.62
CA VAL A 624 12.92 6.11 18.30
C VAL A 624 14.27 6.62 17.83
N LEU A 625 14.39 6.96 16.54
CA LEU A 625 15.61 7.37 15.86
C LEU A 625 15.33 8.61 14.99
N PRO A 626 15.49 9.84 15.52
CA PRO A 626 15.17 11.07 14.80
C PRO A 626 15.91 11.28 13.46
N TRP A 627 17.06 10.62 13.27
CA TRP A 627 17.85 10.68 12.03
C TRP A 627 17.52 9.56 11.04
N PHE A 628 16.73 8.57 11.44
CA PHE A 628 16.38 7.44 10.58
C PHE A 628 15.53 7.81 9.35
N PRO A 629 14.61 8.78 9.40
CA PRO A 629 13.79 9.13 8.24
C PRO A 629 14.61 9.47 6.98
N TYR A 630 15.80 10.06 7.14
CA TYR A 630 16.74 10.31 6.03
C TYR A 630 17.26 9.02 5.41
N ILE A 631 17.59 8.02 6.24
CA ILE A 631 18.05 6.70 5.79
C ILE A 631 16.90 5.92 5.15
N LEU A 632 15.71 5.97 5.75
CA LEU A 632 14.52 5.33 5.21
C LEU A 632 14.19 5.89 3.82
N THR A 633 14.25 7.21 3.66
CA THR A 633 13.98 7.87 2.38
C THR A 633 14.98 7.42 1.31
N LEU A 634 16.27 7.35 1.64
CA LEU A 634 17.27 6.79 0.76
C LEU A 634 16.98 5.32 0.41
N ALA A 635 16.63 4.51 1.41
CA ALA A 635 16.29 3.10 1.21
C ALA A 635 15.05 2.95 0.31
N VAL A 636 14.00 3.73 0.52
CA VAL A 636 12.76 3.75 -0.28
C VAL A 636 13.04 4.06 -1.75
N VAL A 637 13.88 5.06 -2.03
CA VAL A 637 14.28 5.38 -3.41
C VAL A 637 15.06 4.23 -4.04
N LEU A 638 15.99 3.61 -3.30
CA LEU A 638 16.75 2.45 -3.77
C LEU A 638 15.85 1.22 -4.01
N PHE A 639 14.90 0.96 -3.12
CA PHE A 639 13.91 -0.09 -3.24
C PHE A 639 13.09 0.09 -4.52
N ALA A 640 12.43 1.25 -4.66
CA ALA A 640 11.65 1.59 -5.84
C ALA A 640 12.45 1.49 -7.14
N PHE A 641 13.67 2.04 -7.16
CA PHE A 641 14.56 1.93 -8.31
C PHE A 641 14.86 0.47 -8.68
N SER A 642 15.22 -0.34 -7.69
CA SER A 642 15.58 -1.75 -7.89
C SER A 642 14.39 -2.60 -8.36
N THR A 643 13.18 -2.29 -7.87
CA THR A 643 11.95 -2.94 -8.29
C THR A 643 11.62 -2.61 -9.74
N MET A 644 11.74 -1.34 -10.15
CA MET A 644 11.48 -0.89 -11.53
C MET A 644 12.39 -1.57 -12.56
N ILE A 645 13.69 -1.69 -12.28
CA ILE A 645 14.62 -2.33 -13.23
C ILE A 645 14.31 -3.81 -13.44
N SER A 646 13.83 -4.51 -12.41
CA SER A 646 13.54 -5.95 -12.48
C SER A 646 12.16 -6.24 -13.06
N TRP A 647 11.14 -5.47 -12.69
CA TRP A 647 9.81 -5.55 -13.31
C TRP A 647 9.81 -5.12 -14.78
N SER A 648 10.72 -4.21 -15.17
CA SER A 648 10.99 -3.94 -16.59
C SER A 648 11.36 -5.22 -17.33
N TYR A 649 12.21 -6.08 -16.76
CA TYR A 649 12.61 -7.32 -17.42
C TYR A 649 11.48 -8.36 -17.44
N TYR A 650 10.71 -8.49 -16.35
CA TYR A 650 9.54 -9.39 -16.31
C TYR A 650 8.55 -9.08 -17.42
N GLY A 651 8.11 -7.82 -17.50
CA GLY A 651 7.18 -7.41 -18.54
C GLY A 651 7.81 -7.45 -19.94
N GLU A 652 9.11 -7.16 -20.10
CA GLU A 652 9.81 -7.29 -21.38
C GLU A 652 9.76 -8.72 -21.93
N ARG A 653 10.03 -9.73 -21.10
CA ARG A 653 9.99 -11.15 -21.52
C ARG A 653 8.56 -11.57 -21.90
N CYS A 654 7.57 -11.10 -21.18
CA CYS A 654 6.16 -11.33 -21.51
C CYS A 654 5.76 -10.61 -22.81
N TRP A 655 6.16 -9.35 -22.98
CA TRP A 655 5.96 -8.57 -24.20
C TRP A 655 6.57 -9.24 -25.42
N GLU A 656 7.81 -9.69 -25.29
CA GLU A 656 8.53 -10.43 -26.33
C GLU A 656 7.82 -11.74 -26.71
N ASN A 657 7.24 -12.46 -25.75
CA ASN A 657 6.48 -13.67 -26.03
C ASN A 657 5.22 -13.38 -26.87
N LEU A 658 4.61 -12.21 -26.73
CA LEU A 658 3.38 -11.83 -27.42
C LEU A 658 3.63 -11.14 -28.77
N PHE A 659 4.58 -10.21 -28.83
CA PHE A 659 4.84 -9.35 -29.99
C PHE A 659 6.15 -9.70 -30.74
N GLY A 660 6.87 -10.73 -30.26
CA GLY A 660 8.12 -11.19 -30.86
C GLY A 660 9.36 -10.43 -30.38
N GLY A 661 10.51 -11.08 -30.50
CA GLY A 661 11.83 -10.62 -30.03
C GLY A 661 12.59 -9.67 -30.96
N SER A 662 11.89 -8.99 -31.86
CA SER A 662 12.57 -8.01 -32.72
C SER A 662 13.12 -6.87 -31.86
N LYS A 663 14.32 -6.35 -32.22
CA LYS A 663 14.91 -5.20 -31.50
C LYS A 663 13.92 -4.04 -31.39
N PHE A 664 13.19 -3.75 -32.47
CA PHE A 664 12.16 -2.70 -32.47
C PHE A 664 11.07 -2.94 -31.41
N SER A 665 10.54 -4.17 -31.31
CA SER A 665 9.53 -4.54 -30.31
C SER A 665 10.06 -4.35 -28.87
N VAL A 666 11.24 -4.89 -28.57
CA VAL A 666 11.85 -4.82 -27.24
C VAL A 666 12.16 -3.36 -26.84
N TYR A 667 12.72 -2.55 -27.75
CA TYR A 667 12.99 -1.14 -27.46
C TYR A 667 11.70 -0.30 -27.35
N THR A 668 10.63 -0.68 -28.05
CA THR A 668 9.32 -0.03 -27.91
C THR A 668 8.78 -0.25 -26.49
N TYR A 669 8.81 -1.48 -26.00
CA TYR A 669 8.41 -1.77 -24.62
C TYR A 669 9.22 -0.95 -23.60
N LYS A 670 10.56 -0.92 -23.75
CA LYS A 670 11.43 -0.13 -22.85
C LYS A 670 11.10 1.36 -22.89
N ALA A 671 10.83 1.92 -24.07
CA ALA A 671 10.46 3.33 -24.21
C ALA A 671 9.15 3.63 -23.46
N ILE A 672 8.12 2.78 -23.64
CA ILE A 672 6.85 2.91 -22.92
C ILE A 672 7.08 2.79 -21.40
N PHE A 673 7.91 1.84 -20.96
CA PHE A 673 8.22 1.63 -19.55
C PHE A 673 8.88 2.87 -18.93
N ILE A 674 9.84 3.50 -19.61
CA ILE A 674 10.51 4.73 -19.13
C ILE A 674 9.52 5.90 -19.04
N VAL A 675 8.62 6.04 -20.03
CA VAL A 675 7.57 7.06 -19.99
C VAL A 675 6.63 6.83 -18.81
N ALA A 676 6.25 5.58 -18.54
CA ALA A 676 5.45 5.22 -17.38
C ALA A 676 6.15 5.57 -16.06
N VAL A 677 7.48 5.40 -15.94
CA VAL A 677 8.23 5.80 -14.73
C VAL A 677 8.08 7.30 -14.48
N PHE A 678 8.22 8.11 -15.53
CA PHE A 678 8.05 9.56 -15.44
C PHE A 678 6.61 9.93 -15.07
N MET A 679 5.62 9.35 -15.74
CA MET A 679 4.20 9.61 -15.47
C MET A 679 3.79 9.20 -14.05
N GLY A 680 4.32 8.08 -13.54
CA GLY A 680 4.04 7.59 -12.19
C GLY A 680 4.36 8.60 -11.10
N ALA A 681 5.47 9.34 -11.22
CA ALA A 681 5.84 10.37 -10.26
C ALA A 681 4.88 11.58 -10.25
N ASN A 682 4.18 11.83 -11.36
CA ASN A 682 3.42 13.06 -11.58
C ASN A 682 1.90 12.89 -11.43
N ILE A 683 1.36 11.67 -11.52
CA ILE A 683 -0.09 11.44 -11.55
C ILE A 683 -0.57 10.89 -10.19
N SER A 684 -1.73 11.36 -9.73
CA SER A 684 -2.46 10.75 -8.60
C SER A 684 -3.21 9.51 -9.11
N LEU A 685 -2.66 8.32 -8.82
CA LEU A 685 -3.01 7.08 -9.52
C LEU A 685 -3.89 6.10 -8.72
N GLY A 686 -4.58 6.52 -7.65
CA GLY A 686 -5.28 5.61 -6.73
C GLY A 686 -5.93 4.37 -7.40
N ALA A 687 -6.86 4.58 -8.33
CA ALA A 687 -7.55 3.49 -9.02
C ALA A 687 -6.67 2.67 -9.99
N VAL A 688 -5.66 3.29 -10.62
CA VAL A 688 -4.69 2.60 -11.49
C VAL A 688 -3.77 1.69 -10.69
N LEU A 689 -3.43 2.10 -9.47
CA LEU A 689 -2.62 1.32 -8.54
C LEU A 689 -3.39 0.08 -8.08
N ASP A 690 -4.65 0.25 -7.65
CA ASP A 690 -5.53 -0.87 -7.28
C ASP A 690 -5.73 -1.85 -8.45
N PHE A 691 -5.96 -1.33 -9.66
CA PHE A 691 -6.04 -2.14 -10.86
C PHE A 691 -4.79 -2.98 -11.09
N SER A 692 -3.61 -2.38 -10.92
CA SER A 692 -2.36 -3.10 -11.13
C SER A 692 -2.08 -4.14 -10.06
N ASP A 693 -2.41 -3.86 -8.80
CA ASP A 693 -2.30 -4.82 -7.70
C ASP A 693 -3.17 -6.05 -7.98
N MET A 694 -4.36 -5.83 -8.51
CA MET A 694 -5.22 -6.92 -8.96
C MET A 694 -4.61 -7.72 -10.11
N MET A 695 -3.94 -7.07 -11.07
CA MET A 695 -3.24 -7.78 -12.16
C MET A 695 -2.17 -8.74 -11.65
N ILE A 696 -1.35 -8.31 -10.69
CA ILE A 696 -0.30 -9.15 -10.08
C ILE A 696 -0.94 -10.38 -9.42
N LEU A 697 -1.98 -10.20 -8.62
CA LEU A 697 -2.67 -11.33 -7.99
C LEU A 697 -3.37 -12.24 -9.01
N CYS A 698 -3.94 -11.69 -10.07
CA CYS A 698 -4.61 -12.48 -11.11
C CYS A 698 -3.64 -13.43 -11.83
N MET A 699 -2.34 -13.10 -11.93
CA MET A 699 -1.32 -14.00 -12.49
C MET A 699 -1.19 -15.30 -11.69
N ALA A 700 -1.48 -15.28 -10.38
CA ALA A 700 -1.39 -16.46 -9.53
C ALA A 700 -2.37 -17.56 -9.96
N PHE A 701 -3.53 -17.20 -10.52
CA PHE A 701 -4.51 -18.19 -10.96
C PHE A 701 -3.98 -19.14 -12.03
N PRO A 702 -3.61 -18.67 -13.25
CA PRO A 702 -3.06 -19.55 -14.29
C PRO A 702 -1.76 -20.22 -13.84
N ASN A 703 -0.96 -19.51 -13.03
CA ASN A 703 0.34 -19.99 -12.58
C ASN A 703 0.20 -21.20 -11.64
N VAL A 704 -0.43 -21.04 -10.48
CA VAL A 704 -0.58 -22.09 -9.47
C VAL A 704 -1.30 -23.31 -10.05
N LEU A 705 -2.29 -23.13 -10.93
CA LEU A 705 -2.94 -24.26 -11.62
C LEU A 705 -1.91 -25.10 -12.40
N GLY A 706 -1.07 -24.44 -13.19
CA GLY A 706 0.02 -25.10 -13.92
C GLY A 706 1.03 -25.76 -12.99
N LEU A 707 1.43 -25.07 -11.92
CA LEU A 707 2.36 -25.61 -10.92
C LEU A 707 1.83 -26.89 -10.27
N VAL A 708 0.55 -26.93 -9.89
CA VAL A 708 -0.10 -28.12 -9.30
C VAL A 708 -0.03 -29.29 -10.29
N LEU A 709 -0.43 -29.08 -11.54
CA LEU A 709 -0.43 -30.11 -12.57
C LEU A 709 0.99 -30.62 -12.91
N LEU A 710 1.99 -29.73 -12.86
CA LEU A 710 3.38 -30.05 -13.19
C LEU A 710 4.21 -30.51 -11.97
N SER A 711 3.69 -30.36 -10.75
CA SER A 711 4.38 -30.72 -9.52
C SER A 711 4.91 -32.17 -9.47
N PRO A 712 4.24 -33.20 -10.05
CA PRO A 712 4.80 -34.56 -10.03
C PRO A 712 6.11 -34.70 -10.83
N LYS A 713 6.34 -33.86 -11.85
CA LYS A 713 7.63 -33.82 -12.57
C LYS A 713 8.71 -33.23 -11.67
N VAL A 714 8.45 -32.05 -11.11
CA VAL A 714 9.38 -31.37 -10.18
C VAL A 714 9.75 -32.28 -9.00
N ARG A 715 8.77 -33.01 -8.46
CA ARG A 715 9.02 -33.94 -7.34
C ARG A 715 9.97 -35.08 -7.70
N ARG A 716 9.88 -35.61 -8.92
CA ARG A 716 10.79 -36.65 -9.43
C ARG A 716 12.19 -36.09 -9.64
N ASP A 717 12.30 -34.93 -10.27
CA ASP A 717 13.57 -34.25 -10.51
C ASP A 717 14.27 -33.90 -9.19
N LEU A 718 13.51 -33.40 -8.20
CA LEU A 718 14.02 -33.12 -6.85
C LEU A 718 14.58 -34.39 -6.18
N ALA A 719 13.88 -35.52 -6.31
CA ALA A 719 14.34 -36.76 -5.71
C ALA A 719 15.66 -37.24 -6.32
N ASP A 720 15.80 -37.15 -7.64
CA ASP A 720 17.04 -37.49 -8.34
C ASP A 720 18.18 -36.52 -7.99
N TYR A 721 17.93 -35.22 -8.12
CA TYR A 721 18.91 -34.18 -7.81
C TYR A 721 19.45 -34.33 -6.37
N TRP A 722 18.56 -34.51 -5.40
CA TRP A 722 18.95 -34.61 -4.00
C TRP A 722 19.74 -35.89 -3.69
N ARG A 723 19.43 -36.99 -4.39
CA ARG A 723 20.21 -38.23 -4.32
C ARG A 723 21.63 -37.99 -4.82
N ARG A 724 21.79 -37.37 -6.01
CA ARG A 724 23.11 -37.06 -6.61
C ARG A 724 23.91 -36.09 -5.75
N TYR A 725 23.27 -35.07 -5.19
CA TYR A 725 23.89 -34.14 -4.25
C TYR A 725 24.46 -34.84 -3.02
N LYS A 726 23.65 -35.68 -2.36
CA LYS A 726 24.08 -36.43 -1.17
C LYS A 726 25.18 -37.46 -1.46
N ALA A 727 25.20 -38.00 -2.67
CA ALA A 727 26.25 -38.90 -3.12
C ALA A 727 27.56 -38.18 -3.47
N GLY A 728 27.58 -36.84 -3.49
CA GLY A 728 28.76 -36.05 -3.86
C GLY A 728 29.06 -36.08 -5.35
N GLU A 729 28.06 -36.37 -6.20
CA GLU A 729 28.24 -36.49 -7.66
C GLU A 729 28.38 -35.12 -8.35
N PHE A 730 28.02 -34.02 -7.68
CA PHE A 730 28.18 -32.68 -8.24
C PHE A 730 29.61 -32.16 -8.11
N LYS A 731 30.16 -31.70 -9.25
CA LYS A 731 31.45 -31.03 -9.29
C LYS A 731 31.37 -29.66 -8.63
N THR A 732 32.34 -29.37 -7.78
CA THR A 732 32.52 -28.05 -7.14
C THR A 732 33.50 -27.20 -7.95
N TYR A 733 33.20 -25.91 -8.13
CA TYR A 733 33.98 -25.00 -8.97
C TYR A 733 34.64 -23.85 -8.19
N LYS A 734 34.21 -23.59 -6.94
CA LYS A 734 34.79 -22.60 -6.02
C LYS A 734 35.09 -23.20 -4.66
#